data_AF-A0A7W0ZVA0-F1
#
_entry.id   AF-A0A7W0ZVA0-F1
#
_cell.length_a   1.000
_cell.length_b   1.000
_cell.length_c   1.000
_cell.angle_alpha   90.00
_cell.angle_beta   90.00
_cell.angle_gamma   90.00
#
_symmetry.space_group_name_H-M   'P 1'
#
loop_
_entity.id
_entity.type
_entity.pdbx_description
1 polymer ?
#
loop_
_entity_poly.entity_id
_entity_poly.type
_entity_poly.pdbx_seq_one_letter_code
_entity_poly.pdbx_strand_id
1 'polypeptide(L)'
;GSRSALVCDVMQKMGYTDVHSLAGGFERWHHSGLPINGGAAVCRLPGAKLDWEAVRNEFAIVGRHVPVLGSGERPLVYLDHAASTHAPQSVLAAFVEFIEREYANVHRGTHLLSRKATERFEEAYYVVADFIGAELRKGCVCFTMNTTQAIDLCSHVMADQPGKVVITEMEHHSNDLTHRRRGTVLRCRVTDSGELDLGHLDELLRKNDVKLVAVTAGSNITGAMPDIHQIARMAHENGALILVDAAQALARHRLDVKAFEDPEHLDFVAAAGHKAYAPFGAGFLYGPRAALDRAPPYIPGGGNAKQVTAREVEFLGAPDKHHGGTPNIAGIVAMARSLMFLQSIGIEEIRTHEIKLTQRILDGLANVGGVTVYGPPKAEDRLGVVSFNVEGVSEPMAAAVLSEEGGLAVRSGRFCAHIYMDRLLALDAARNPTRQGPAPGGAVRASVGLYNDETDIDRLIEFVGKVRARKWSGRYRVKGDSMSPEFAGRCADRWMEATHEGEHAFGEEIGAPRGYDFEILQPDGGCRSYLIADPETRLAAIVDPLRERVDDYLDLLQAKRYKLAYTIETHTHADHLSGSPRLKDLTGAKMLMHAATPVVCVDRGLSDGDTIQLGRLQIDVIATPGHTHDSVCLVLPDRVLTGDTLLIGSCGRTDLPTGDSLALFHSLKRLLDLPDDTGVFPAHDYDGRRASTIGRERKQNARLMLPTSDEFEGAMKKMKLPTPPNLREVLQTNQRCE
;
A
#
# COMPACT_ATOMS: atom_id res chain seq x y z
N GLY A 1 6.36 -20.59 37.59
CA GLY A 1 6.67 -21.87 36.89
C GLY A 1 8.16 -22.14 36.90
N SER A 2 8.65 -23.20 36.24
CA SER A 2 10.09 -23.50 36.17
C SER A 2 10.93 -22.39 35.54
N ARG A 3 10.38 -21.66 34.56
CA ARG A 3 11.02 -20.46 33.96
C ARG A 3 11.14 -19.29 34.95
N SER A 4 10.14 -19.06 35.81
CA SER A 4 10.20 -17.95 36.78
C SER A 4 11.20 -18.19 37.90
N ALA A 5 11.43 -19.46 38.27
CA ALA A 5 12.49 -19.83 39.21
C ALA A 5 13.88 -19.53 38.63
N LEU A 6 14.09 -19.83 37.34
CA LEU A 6 15.35 -19.53 36.66
C LEU A 6 15.60 -18.02 36.55
N VAL A 7 14.56 -17.24 36.23
CA VAL A 7 14.64 -15.77 36.18
C VAL A 7 14.96 -15.19 37.56
N CYS A 8 14.32 -15.69 38.63
CA CYS A 8 14.61 -15.24 39.98
C CYS A 8 16.07 -15.51 40.38
N ASP A 9 16.60 -16.69 40.05
CA ASP A 9 18.01 -17.04 40.27
C ASP A 9 18.97 -16.11 39.50
N VAL A 10 18.65 -15.80 38.24
CA VAL A 10 19.45 -14.84 37.44
C VAL A 10 19.39 -13.43 38.04
N MET A 11 18.22 -12.94 38.44
CA MET A 11 18.08 -11.60 39.03
C MET A 11 18.81 -11.49 40.38
N GLN A 12 18.75 -12.53 41.20
CA GLN A 12 19.52 -12.59 42.45
C GLN A 12 21.04 -12.55 42.18
N LYS A 13 21.51 -13.27 41.15
CA LYS A 13 22.92 -13.22 40.70
C LYS A 13 23.32 -11.85 40.13
N MET A 14 22.38 -11.09 39.57
CA MET A 14 22.58 -9.72 39.11
C MET A 14 22.53 -8.68 40.25
N GLY A 15 22.35 -9.12 41.51
CA GLY A 15 22.41 -8.25 42.70
C GLY A 15 21.07 -7.70 43.17
N TYR A 16 19.94 -8.14 42.60
CA TYR A 16 18.61 -7.76 43.10
C TYR A 16 18.26 -8.58 44.35
N THR A 17 17.91 -7.90 45.44
CA THR A 17 17.75 -8.52 46.77
C THR A 17 16.30 -8.85 47.14
N ASP A 18 15.31 -8.24 46.48
CA ASP A 18 13.88 -8.45 46.75
C ASP A 18 13.19 -9.14 45.56
N VAL A 19 13.53 -10.42 45.35
CA VAL A 19 13.06 -11.22 44.20
C VAL A 19 12.42 -12.52 44.69
N HIS A 20 11.14 -12.71 44.37
CA HIS A 20 10.33 -13.85 44.82
C HIS A 20 9.76 -14.64 43.63
N SER A 21 9.87 -15.97 43.65
CA SER A 21 9.18 -16.85 42.69
C SER A 21 8.07 -17.63 43.39
N LEU A 22 6.80 -17.33 43.07
CA LEU A 22 5.67 -18.15 43.51
C LEU A 22 5.36 -19.27 42.50
N ALA A 23 5.52 -20.51 42.94
CA ALA A 23 5.08 -21.68 42.18
C ALA A 23 3.56 -21.65 42.05
N GLY A 24 3.00 -21.64 40.84
CA GLY A 24 1.55 -21.48 40.58
C GLY A 24 1.16 -20.21 39.82
N GLY A 25 2.13 -19.34 39.48
CA GLY A 25 1.89 -18.21 38.57
C GLY A 25 1.01 -17.10 39.17
N PHE A 26 0.35 -16.35 38.30
CA PHE A 26 -0.43 -15.15 38.67
C PHE A 26 -1.55 -15.44 39.68
N GLU A 27 -2.24 -16.58 39.59
CA GLU A 27 -3.32 -16.92 40.53
C GLU A 27 -2.83 -17.06 41.98
N ARG A 28 -1.66 -17.67 42.19
CA ARG A 28 -1.08 -17.83 43.54
C ARG A 28 -0.45 -16.54 44.05
N TRP A 29 0.05 -15.71 43.13
CA TRP A 29 0.50 -14.35 43.43
C TRP A 29 -0.64 -13.49 43.98
N HIS A 30 -1.81 -13.56 43.33
CA HIS A 30 -3.02 -12.89 43.79
C HIS A 30 -3.53 -13.41 45.13
N HIS A 31 -3.61 -14.73 45.33
CA HIS A 31 -4.02 -15.31 46.61
C HIS A 31 -3.11 -14.94 47.78
N SER A 32 -1.84 -14.61 47.51
CA SER A 32 -0.87 -14.24 48.55
C SER A 32 -0.96 -12.76 48.94
N GLY A 33 -1.89 -11.98 48.38
CA GLY A 33 -2.06 -10.56 48.67
C GLY A 33 -0.90 -9.68 48.21
N LEU A 34 0.00 -10.21 47.36
CA LEU A 34 1.13 -9.46 46.82
C LEU A 34 0.65 -8.54 45.70
N PRO A 35 1.07 -7.26 45.69
CA PRO A 35 0.69 -6.34 44.63
C PRO A 35 1.24 -6.85 43.30
N ILE A 36 0.38 -6.89 42.29
CA ILE A 36 0.82 -6.92 40.89
C ILE A 36 0.72 -5.47 40.45
N ASN A 37 1.82 -4.74 40.55
CA ASN A 37 1.89 -3.44 39.92
C ASN A 37 1.94 -3.70 38.41
N GLY A 38 0.88 -3.30 37.70
CA GLY A 38 0.92 -3.18 36.24
C GLY A 38 2.05 -2.21 35.89
N GLY A 39 2.93 -2.66 35.02
CA GLY A 39 4.17 -2.01 34.63
C GLY A 39 5.18 -3.08 34.29
N ALA A 40 5.43 -3.31 33.00
CA ALA A 40 6.68 -3.94 32.58
C ALA A 40 7.86 -3.14 33.17
N ALA A 41 8.40 -3.60 34.30
CA ALA A 41 9.68 -3.12 34.79
C ALA A 41 10.74 -3.67 33.85
N VAL A 42 11.10 -2.89 32.83
CA VAL A 42 12.34 -3.12 32.09
C VAL A 42 13.46 -2.87 33.07
N CYS A 43 14.01 -3.95 33.63
CA CYS A 43 15.18 -3.89 34.48
C CYS A 43 16.40 -3.54 33.63
N ARG A 44 16.53 -2.26 33.23
CA ARG A 44 17.78 -1.75 32.70
C ARG A 44 18.78 -1.73 33.84
N LEU A 45 19.96 -2.29 33.60
CA LEU A 45 21.10 -2.04 34.47
C LEU A 45 21.25 -0.52 34.63
N PRO A 46 21.20 0.03 35.84
CA PRO A 46 21.38 1.46 36.06
C PRO A 46 22.67 1.93 35.37
N GLY A 47 22.56 2.86 34.43
CA GLY A 47 23.69 3.43 33.69
C GLY A 47 24.00 2.84 32.31
N ALA A 48 23.29 1.79 31.84
CA ALA A 48 23.39 1.35 30.46
C ALA A 48 22.73 2.38 29.51
N LYS A 49 23.54 3.03 28.66
CA LYS A 49 23.02 3.95 27.64
C LYS A 49 22.34 3.15 26.52
N LEU A 50 21.19 3.63 26.05
CA LEU A 50 20.53 3.10 24.86
C LEU A 50 21.42 3.32 23.64
N ASP A 51 21.64 2.26 22.86
CA ASP A 51 22.37 2.31 21.60
C ASP A 51 21.38 2.43 20.43
N TRP A 52 21.25 3.64 19.89
CA TRP A 52 20.38 3.92 18.74
C TRP A 52 20.85 3.28 17.45
N GLU A 53 22.16 2.98 17.31
CA GLU A 53 22.67 2.26 16.15
C GLU A 53 22.20 0.80 16.18
N ALA A 54 22.23 0.17 17.36
CA ALA A 54 21.65 -1.16 17.55
C ALA A 54 20.14 -1.18 17.25
N VAL A 55 19.38 -0.18 17.72
CA VAL A 55 17.95 -0.05 17.36
C VAL A 55 17.76 0.12 15.86
N ARG A 56 18.56 0.97 15.21
CA ARG A 56 18.50 1.20 13.75
C ARG A 56 18.81 -0.07 12.96
N ASN A 57 19.74 -0.90 13.44
CA ASN A 57 20.12 -2.17 12.80
C ASN A 57 19.06 -3.27 12.92
N GLU A 58 18.06 -3.14 13.79
CA GLU A 58 16.91 -4.04 13.81
C GLU A 58 16.03 -3.91 12.54
N PHE A 59 16.18 -2.86 11.74
CA PHE A 59 15.29 -2.61 10.62
C PHE A 59 15.97 -2.95 9.28
N ALA A 60 15.55 -4.06 8.67
CA ALA A 60 16.12 -4.53 7.40
C ALA A 60 15.97 -3.55 6.22
N ILE A 61 15.07 -2.56 6.32
CA ILE A 61 14.91 -1.51 5.31
C ILE A 61 16.08 -0.52 5.33
N VAL A 62 16.77 -0.37 6.47
CA VAL A 62 17.91 0.53 6.63
C VAL A 62 19.07 0.03 5.77
N GLY A 63 19.72 0.95 5.04
CA GLY A 63 20.81 0.62 4.11
C GLY A 63 20.37 0.16 2.73
N ARG A 64 19.06 -0.06 2.51
CA ARG A 64 18.53 -0.32 1.16
C ARG A 64 18.81 0.86 0.24
N HIS A 65 19.29 0.58 -0.96
CA HIS A 65 19.46 1.57 -2.02
C HIS A 65 18.26 1.56 -2.96
N VAL A 66 17.92 2.73 -3.50
CA VAL A 66 16.87 2.92 -4.49
C VAL A 66 17.40 3.68 -5.69
N PRO A 67 16.96 3.34 -6.92
CA PRO A 67 17.34 4.09 -8.11
C PRO A 67 16.81 5.52 -8.04
N VAL A 68 17.58 6.47 -8.57
CA VAL A 68 17.21 7.89 -8.61
C VAL A 68 17.46 8.53 -9.98
N LEU A 69 16.71 9.58 -10.28
CA LEU A 69 16.93 10.42 -11.45
C LEU A 69 18.24 11.22 -11.30
N GLY A 70 18.90 11.48 -12.43
CA GLY A 70 20.21 12.14 -12.48
C GLY A 70 21.42 11.19 -12.52
N SER A 71 21.20 9.86 -12.48
CA SER A 71 22.14 8.72 -12.49
C SER A 71 22.45 8.10 -11.12
N GLY A 72 22.46 6.75 -11.08
CA GLY A 72 22.86 5.95 -9.92
C GLY A 72 21.74 5.53 -8.98
N GLU A 73 22.14 5.10 -7.78
CA GLU A 73 21.25 4.77 -6.67
C GLU A 73 21.61 5.61 -5.44
N ARG A 74 20.65 5.80 -4.53
CA ARG A 74 20.88 6.45 -3.22
C ARG A 74 20.36 5.57 -2.09
N PRO A 75 20.96 5.68 -0.88
CA PRO A 75 20.35 5.11 0.31
C PRO A 75 18.94 5.66 0.52
N LEU A 76 17.97 4.76 0.68
CA LEU A 76 16.59 5.09 0.99
C LEU A 76 16.50 5.76 2.35
N VAL A 77 15.87 6.92 2.40
CA VAL A 77 15.49 7.60 3.63
C VAL A 77 13.97 7.53 3.76
N TYR A 78 13.49 6.68 4.66
CA TYR A 78 12.06 6.50 4.89
C TYR A 78 11.54 7.53 5.89
N LEU A 79 10.63 8.40 5.46
CA LEU A 79 10.03 9.49 6.26
C LEU A 79 8.49 9.48 6.15
N ASP A 80 7.87 8.31 5.94
CA ASP A 80 6.40 8.16 5.92
C ASP A 80 5.88 7.26 7.05
N HIS A 81 6.56 7.31 8.21
CA HIS A 81 6.19 6.55 9.40
C HIS A 81 4.77 6.84 9.93
N ALA A 82 4.20 8.01 9.62
CA ALA A 82 2.82 8.35 9.98
C ALA A 82 1.77 7.65 9.10
N ALA A 83 2.16 7.05 7.96
CA ALA A 83 1.30 6.15 7.20
C ALA A 83 1.41 4.71 7.72
N SER A 84 2.63 4.17 7.79
CA SER A 84 2.93 2.86 8.36
C SER A 84 4.41 2.78 8.73
N THR A 85 4.75 1.88 9.66
CA THR A 85 6.12 1.63 10.07
C THR A 85 6.62 0.26 9.60
N HIS A 86 7.92 0.12 9.37
CA HIS A 86 8.56 -1.17 9.15
C HIS A 86 8.74 -1.91 10.49
N ALA A 87 8.57 -3.22 10.51
CA ALA A 87 8.77 -4.02 11.72
C ALA A 87 10.26 -4.34 11.95
N PRO A 88 10.74 -4.36 13.20
CA PRO A 88 12.10 -4.78 13.53
C PRO A 88 12.25 -6.30 13.33
N GLN A 89 13.47 -6.75 13.07
CA GLN A 89 13.82 -8.13 12.79
C GLN A 89 13.42 -9.04 13.97
N SER A 90 13.61 -8.61 15.21
CA SER A 90 13.18 -9.36 16.40
C SER A 90 11.66 -9.64 16.42
N VAL A 91 10.83 -8.68 16.02
CA VAL A 91 9.37 -8.85 15.92
C VAL A 91 8.99 -9.78 14.77
N LEU A 92 9.64 -9.62 13.61
CA LEU A 92 9.43 -10.49 12.46
C LEU A 92 9.83 -11.94 12.77
N ALA A 93 10.97 -12.14 13.42
CA ALA A 93 11.43 -13.46 13.85
C ALA A 93 10.44 -14.11 14.81
N ALA A 94 9.90 -13.36 15.78
CA ALA A 94 8.89 -13.87 16.70
C ALA A 94 7.58 -14.25 15.99
N PHE A 95 7.17 -13.49 14.97
CA PHE A 95 6.01 -13.81 14.13
C PHE A 95 6.24 -15.11 13.34
N VAL A 96 7.38 -15.24 12.66
CA VAL A 96 7.76 -16.44 11.89
C VAL A 96 7.85 -17.66 12.80
N GLU A 97 8.54 -17.54 13.94
CA GLU A 97 8.66 -18.63 14.92
C GLU A 97 7.28 -19.11 15.41
N PHE A 98 6.38 -18.17 15.71
CA PHE A 98 5.02 -18.50 16.14
C PHE A 98 4.29 -19.32 15.07
N ILE A 99 4.32 -18.88 13.81
CA ILE A 99 3.68 -19.57 12.69
C ILE A 99 4.28 -20.96 12.47
N GLU A 100 5.60 -21.08 12.46
CA GLU A 100 6.30 -22.33 12.15
C GLU A 100 6.19 -23.37 13.26
N ARG A 101 6.09 -22.96 14.54
CA ARG A 101 6.31 -23.86 15.68
C ARG A 101 5.19 -23.91 16.71
N GLU A 102 4.36 -22.87 16.82
CA GLU A 102 3.39 -22.73 17.91
C GLU A 102 1.94 -22.56 17.45
N TYR A 103 1.71 -22.30 16.15
CA TYR A 103 0.39 -21.96 15.62
C TYR A 103 -0.63 -23.11 15.68
N ALA A 104 -1.83 -22.75 16.14
CA ALA A 104 -3.07 -23.47 16.02
C ALA A 104 -4.23 -22.50 16.28
N ASN A 105 -5.48 -22.94 16.06
CA ASN A 105 -6.65 -22.16 16.45
C ASN A 105 -6.76 -22.07 17.99
N VAL A 106 -7.33 -20.98 18.50
CA VAL A 106 -7.35 -20.62 19.94
C VAL A 106 -8.65 -21.04 20.66
N HIS A 107 -8.62 -21.01 21.99
CA HIS A 107 -9.73 -21.23 22.95
C HIS A 107 -10.24 -22.67 23.12
N ARG A 108 -10.68 -23.36 22.05
CA ARG A 108 -11.45 -24.62 22.17
C ARG A 108 -10.64 -25.91 21.93
N GLY A 109 -9.34 -25.82 21.66
CA GLY A 109 -8.50 -27.00 21.39
C GLY A 109 -7.81 -27.55 22.65
N THR A 110 -7.86 -28.87 22.82
CA THR A 110 -7.22 -29.58 23.95
C THR A 110 -5.78 -30.01 23.67
N HIS A 111 -5.35 -29.96 22.41
CA HIS A 111 -4.00 -30.36 22.00
C HIS A 111 -2.94 -29.31 22.36
N LEU A 112 -1.67 -29.74 22.42
CA LEU A 112 -0.55 -28.90 22.86
C LEU A 112 -0.43 -27.57 22.09
N LEU A 113 -0.51 -27.61 20.74
CA LEU A 113 -0.39 -26.41 19.92
C LEU A 113 -1.53 -25.40 20.17
N SER A 114 -2.78 -25.86 20.34
CA SER A 114 -3.89 -24.95 20.63
C SER A 114 -3.74 -24.27 21.99
N ARG A 115 -3.23 -25.00 23.00
CA ARG A 115 -2.90 -24.40 24.30
C ARG A 115 -1.79 -23.35 24.19
N LYS A 116 -0.69 -23.66 23.50
CA LYS A 116 0.40 -22.69 23.26
C LYS A 116 -0.06 -21.46 22.50
N ALA A 117 -0.83 -21.64 21.42
CA ALA A 117 -1.38 -20.53 20.65
C ALA A 117 -2.32 -19.66 21.50
N THR A 118 -3.15 -20.29 22.35
CA THR A 118 -4.04 -19.58 23.28
C THR A 118 -3.23 -18.79 24.31
N GLU A 119 -2.18 -19.37 24.90
CA GLU A 119 -1.29 -18.66 25.84
C GLU A 119 -0.66 -17.41 25.20
N ARG A 120 -0.15 -17.50 23.96
CA ARG A 120 0.42 -16.36 23.23
C ARG A 120 -0.62 -15.30 22.86
N PHE A 121 -1.81 -15.74 22.49
CA PHE A 121 -2.93 -14.84 22.17
C PHE A 121 -3.42 -14.10 23.41
N GLU A 122 -3.58 -14.80 24.54
CA GLU A 122 -4.03 -14.19 25.79
C GLU A 122 -2.99 -13.24 26.41
N GLU A 123 -1.69 -13.53 26.24
CA GLU A 123 -0.58 -12.62 26.60
C GLU A 123 -0.78 -11.23 25.97
N ALA A 124 -1.30 -11.16 24.74
CA ALA A 124 -1.50 -9.88 24.05
C ALA A 124 -2.48 -8.94 24.77
N TYR A 125 -3.48 -9.46 25.47
CA TYR A 125 -4.40 -8.63 26.25
C TYR A 125 -3.67 -7.89 27.38
N TYR A 126 -2.79 -8.60 28.09
CA TYR A 126 -2.01 -8.03 29.18
C TYR A 126 -0.94 -7.07 28.66
N VAL A 127 -0.28 -7.40 27.55
CA VAL A 127 0.72 -6.50 26.93
C VAL A 127 0.07 -5.19 26.48
N VAL A 128 -1.08 -5.25 25.80
CA VAL A 128 -1.80 -4.02 25.40
C VAL A 128 -2.21 -3.20 26.61
N ALA A 129 -2.81 -3.85 27.63
CA ALA A 129 -3.25 -3.16 28.83
C ALA A 129 -2.09 -2.49 29.57
N ASP A 130 -1.00 -3.21 29.78
CA ASP A 130 0.21 -2.70 30.40
C ASP A 130 0.81 -1.52 29.62
N PHE A 131 0.87 -1.63 28.30
CA PHE A 131 1.44 -0.62 27.41
C PHE A 131 0.71 0.73 27.50
N ILE A 132 -0.62 0.71 27.67
CA ILE A 132 -1.45 1.93 27.77
C ILE A 132 -1.83 2.29 29.21
N GLY A 133 -1.28 1.62 30.23
CA GLY A 133 -1.62 1.87 31.63
C GLY A 133 -3.05 1.49 32.03
N ALA A 134 -3.68 0.56 31.31
CA ALA A 134 -5.05 0.14 31.54
C ALA A 134 -5.17 -1.05 32.51
N GLU A 135 -6.31 -1.10 33.22
CA GLU A 135 -6.73 -2.28 33.97
C GLU A 135 -7.78 -3.12 33.21
N LEU A 136 -7.79 -4.43 33.44
CA LEU A 136 -8.65 -5.40 32.74
C LEU A 136 -9.83 -5.92 33.59
N ARG A 137 -9.98 -5.48 34.85
CA ARG A 137 -11.15 -5.89 35.67
C ARG A 137 -12.38 -5.12 35.24
N LYS A 138 -12.26 -3.79 35.15
CA LYS A 138 -13.35 -2.89 34.70
C LYS A 138 -13.27 -2.59 33.20
N GLY A 139 -12.09 -2.63 32.61
CA GLY A 139 -11.87 -2.48 31.18
C GLY A 139 -11.76 -3.81 30.46
N CYS A 140 -11.81 -3.78 29.13
CA CYS A 140 -11.38 -4.89 28.30
C CYS A 140 -10.86 -4.42 26.94
N VAL A 141 -10.01 -5.25 26.34
CA VAL A 141 -9.40 -5.00 25.03
C VAL A 141 -10.11 -5.89 24.00
N CYS A 142 -10.66 -5.29 22.96
CA CYS A 142 -11.21 -5.97 21.79
C CYS A 142 -10.23 -5.83 20.63
N PHE A 143 -9.64 -6.94 20.18
CA PHE A 143 -8.82 -6.94 18.96
C PHE A 143 -9.64 -6.72 17.68
N THR A 144 -9.03 -6.04 16.73
CA THR A 144 -9.59 -5.67 15.42
C THR A 144 -8.48 -5.72 14.36
N MET A 145 -8.81 -5.51 13.09
CA MET A 145 -7.83 -5.50 11.99
C MET A 145 -7.00 -4.20 11.93
N ASN A 146 -7.57 -3.06 12.35
CA ASN A 146 -6.95 -1.74 12.29
C ASN A 146 -7.70 -0.72 13.17
N THR A 147 -7.15 0.48 13.35
CA THR A 147 -7.77 1.53 14.17
C THR A 147 -9.14 1.95 13.66
N THR A 148 -9.37 1.96 12.34
CA THR A 148 -10.68 2.28 11.77
C THR A 148 -11.75 1.32 12.27
N GLN A 149 -11.47 0.02 12.30
CA GLN A 149 -12.41 -0.97 12.82
C GLN A 149 -12.57 -0.86 14.36
N ALA A 150 -11.51 -0.54 15.09
CA ALA A 150 -11.61 -0.26 16.53
C ALA A 150 -12.52 0.93 16.84
N ILE A 151 -12.39 2.03 16.09
CA ILE A 151 -13.27 3.20 16.21
C ILE A 151 -14.70 2.85 15.76
N ASP A 152 -14.86 2.09 14.67
CA ASP A 152 -16.18 1.66 14.20
C ASP A 152 -16.88 0.76 15.23
N LEU A 153 -16.14 -0.09 15.94
CA LEU A 153 -16.63 -0.87 17.07
C LEU A 153 -17.06 0.03 18.24
N CYS A 154 -16.29 1.06 18.59
CA CYS A 154 -16.71 2.03 19.61
C CYS A 154 -17.99 2.77 19.18
N SER A 155 -18.05 3.25 17.94
CA SER A 155 -19.24 3.87 17.35
C SER A 155 -20.47 2.94 17.39
N HIS A 156 -20.26 1.63 17.15
CA HIS A 156 -21.29 0.60 17.29
C HIS A 156 -21.76 0.43 18.74
N VAL A 157 -20.83 0.35 19.70
CA VAL A 157 -21.14 0.23 21.13
C VAL A 157 -21.93 1.44 21.64
N MET A 158 -21.63 2.62 21.11
CA MET A 158 -22.27 3.88 21.50
C MET A 158 -23.54 4.20 20.71
N ALA A 159 -23.91 3.41 19.69
CA ALA A 159 -24.99 3.73 18.76
C ALA A 159 -26.34 3.92 19.46
N ASP A 160 -26.73 2.96 20.32
CA ASP A 160 -28.03 2.93 20.99
C ASP A 160 -28.09 3.80 22.26
N GLN A 161 -26.98 4.40 22.67
CA GLN A 161 -26.95 5.36 23.78
C GLN A 161 -27.59 6.69 23.33
N PRO A 162 -28.43 7.34 24.14
CA PRO A 162 -28.98 8.67 23.83
C PRO A 162 -27.87 9.72 23.79
N GLY A 163 -28.09 10.84 23.07
CA GLY A 163 -27.13 11.94 22.95
C GLY A 163 -26.33 11.97 21.64
N LYS A 164 -25.54 13.03 21.46
CA LYS A 164 -24.75 13.33 20.25
C LYS A 164 -23.27 12.99 20.44
N VAL A 165 -22.54 12.78 19.34
CA VAL A 165 -21.08 12.62 19.37
C VAL A 165 -20.43 13.96 19.04
N VAL A 166 -19.42 14.38 19.81
CA VAL A 166 -18.55 15.50 19.46
C VAL A 166 -17.26 14.95 18.87
N ILE A 167 -16.84 15.47 17.72
CA ILE A 167 -15.51 15.23 17.13
C ILE A 167 -14.79 16.56 16.92
N THR A 168 -13.51 16.55 16.56
CA THR A 168 -12.78 17.77 16.20
C THR A 168 -12.65 17.95 14.68
N GLU A 169 -12.28 19.15 14.23
CA GLU A 169 -11.87 19.36 12.84
C GLU A 169 -10.57 18.63 12.50
N MET A 170 -9.75 18.26 13.50
CA MET A 170 -8.43 17.64 13.35
C MET A 170 -8.48 16.15 13.03
N GLU A 171 -9.67 15.54 13.06
CA GLU A 171 -9.82 14.10 12.99
C GLU A 171 -9.43 13.50 11.63
N HIS A 172 -8.80 12.33 11.70
CA HIS A 172 -8.71 11.43 10.55
C HIS A 172 -10.13 10.97 10.15
N HIS A 173 -10.33 10.69 8.87
CA HIS A 173 -11.62 10.21 8.33
C HIS A 173 -12.20 9.02 9.10
N SER A 174 -11.34 8.14 9.61
CA SER A 174 -11.72 7.00 10.45
C SER A 174 -12.39 7.38 11.77
N ASN A 175 -12.03 8.52 12.36
CA ASN A 175 -12.62 9.06 13.59
C ASN A 175 -13.72 10.10 13.33
N ASP A 176 -14.19 10.19 12.08
CA ASP A 176 -15.29 11.07 11.67
C ASP A 176 -16.43 10.27 11.00
N LEU A 177 -16.12 9.57 9.90
CA LEU A 177 -17.11 8.87 9.07
C LEU A 177 -17.85 7.75 9.82
N THR A 178 -17.15 7.05 10.71
CA THR A 178 -17.70 5.95 11.52
C THR A 178 -18.80 6.44 12.46
N HIS A 179 -18.62 7.60 13.09
CA HIS A 179 -19.61 8.24 13.96
C HIS A 179 -20.76 8.84 13.17
N ARG A 180 -20.47 9.55 12.06
CA ARG A 180 -21.50 10.12 11.17
C ARG A 180 -22.47 9.08 10.62
N ARG A 181 -22.00 7.85 10.40
CA ARG A 181 -22.83 6.74 9.92
C ARG A 181 -23.87 6.29 10.94
N ARG A 182 -23.65 6.48 12.24
CA ARG A 182 -24.47 5.91 13.33
C ARG A 182 -25.18 6.95 14.20
N GLY A 183 -24.99 8.25 13.95
CA GLY A 183 -25.66 9.28 14.73
C GLY A 183 -25.33 10.70 14.32
N THR A 184 -25.87 11.64 15.10
CA THR A 184 -25.58 13.07 14.93
C THR A 184 -24.20 13.40 15.49
N VAL A 185 -23.39 14.07 14.66
CA VAL A 185 -22.05 14.51 15.02
C VAL A 185 -22.00 16.05 15.09
N LEU A 186 -21.50 16.57 16.20
CA LEU A 186 -21.10 17.96 16.37
C LEU A 186 -19.59 18.05 16.15
N ARG A 187 -19.12 19.14 15.54
CA ARG A 187 -17.70 19.30 15.22
C ARG A 187 -17.10 20.50 15.93
N CYS A 188 -16.12 20.25 16.80
CA CYS A 188 -15.33 21.27 17.44
C CYS A 188 -14.30 21.84 16.46
N ARG A 189 -14.33 23.16 16.27
CA ARG A 189 -13.40 23.88 15.40
C ARG A 189 -11.97 23.91 15.95
N VAL A 190 -11.03 24.30 15.08
CA VAL A 190 -9.72 24.78 15.49
C VAL A 190 -9.65 26.30 15.56
N THR A 191 -8.77 26.81 16.40
CA THR A 191 -8.41 28.22 16.53
C THR A 191 -7.74 28.74 15.25
N ASP A 192 -7.47 30.04 15.19
CA ASP A 192 -6.72 30.62 14.08
C ASP A 192 -5.24 30.18 14.07
N SER A 193 -4.70 29.64 15.17
CA SER A 193 -3.39 28.95 15.22
C SER A 193 -3.45 27.52 14.67
N GLY A 194 -4.64 27.00 14.36
CA GLY A 194 -4.84 25.61 13.94
C GLY A 194 -4.87 24.61 15.10
N GLU A 195 -4.92 25.08 16.35
CA GLU A 195 -5.00 24.22 17.54
C GLU A 195 -6.46 23.95 17.92
N LEU A 196 -6.74 22.89 18.68
CA LEU A 196 -8.10 22.61 19.15
C LEU A 196 -8.66 23.76 19.98
N ASP A 197 -9.84 24.27 19.62
CA ASP A 197 -10.53 25.32 20.38
C ASP A 197 -11.26 24.71 21.58
N LEU A 198 -10.58 24.63 22.73
CA LEU A 198 -11.16 24.10 23.97
C LEU A 198 -12.35 24.93 24.48
N GLY A 199 -12.40 26.23 24.18
CA GLY A 199 -13.55 27.07 24.55
C GLY A 199 -14.80 26.70 23.77
N HIS A 200 -14.65 26.41 22.48
CA HIS A 200 -15.74 25.90 21.65
C HIS A 200 -16.12 24.46 22.02
N LEU A 201 -15.17 23.61 22.41
CA LEU A 201 -15.47 22.28 22.94
C LEU A 201 -16.35 22.37 24.19
N ASP A 202 -15.98 23.21 25.15
CA ASP A 202 -16.77 23.48 26.36
C ASP A 202 -18.18 23.98 26.02
N GLU A 203 -18.29 24.91 25.07
CA GLU A 203 -19.59 25.40 24.59
C GLU A 203 -20.47 24.28 24.02
N LEU A 204 -19.89 23.40 23.17
CA LEU A 204 -20.61 22.28 22.58
C LEU A 204 -21.10 21.30 23.65
N LEU A 205 -20.26 20.99 24.64
CA LEU A 205 -20.58 20.08 25.73
C LEU A 205 -21.71 20.63 26.61
N ARG A 206 -21.65 21.92 27.00
CA ARG A 206 -22.67 22.53 27.88
C ARG A 206 -24.03 22.73 27.21
N LYS A 207 -24.05 22.97 25.90
CA LYS A 207 -25.29 23.29 25.15
C LYS A 207 -25.99 22.07 24.57
N ASN A 208 -25.41 20.88 24.65
CA ASN A 208 -25.94 19.69 24.01
C ASN A 208 -25.91 18.49 24.95
N ASP A 209 -26.84 17.57 24.75
CA ASP A 209 -26.74 16.23 25.32
C ASP A 209 -25.70 15.43 24.53
N VAL A 210 -24.50 15.27 25.09
CA VAL A 210 -23.34 14.62 24.46
C VAL A 210 -23.07 13.29 25.14
N LYS A 211 -22.93 12.23 24.34
CA LYS A 211 -22.63 10.87 24.84
C LYS A 211 -21.18 10.46 24.69
N LEU A 212 -20.49 11.03 23.71
CA LEU A 212 -19.12 10.67 23.37
C LEU A 212 -18.38 11.87 22.80
N VAL A 213 -17.18 12.13 23.29
CA VAL A 213 -16.18 13.01 22.67
C VAL A 213 -15.12 12.14 22.03
N ALA A 214 -15.04 12.12 20.70
CA ALA A 214 -14.01 11.37 19.98
C ALA A 214 -12.93 12.32 19.46
N VAL A 215 -11.69 12.11 19.92
CA VAL A 215 -10.56 13.01 19.64
C VAL A 215 -9.28 12.24 19.31
N THR A 216 -8.46 12.79 18.42
CA THR A 216 -7.12 12.24 18.18
C THR A 216 -6.14 12.58 19.32
N ALA A 217 -5.30 11.63 19.71
CA ALA A 217 -4.16 11.89 20.62
C ALA A 217 -3.00 12.62 19.91
N GLY A 218 -2.99 12.64 18.58
CA GLY A 218 -1.92 13.26 17.81
C GLY A 218 -2.29 13.38 16.34
N SER A 219 -2.36 14.62 15.84
CA SER A 219 -2.74 14.88 14.46
C SER A 219 -1.80 14.21 13.46
N ASN A 220 -2.35 13.48 12.49
CA ASN A 220 -1.58 12.87 11.41
C ASN A 220 -1.12 13.86 10.33
N ILE A 221 -1.51 15.14 10.44
CA ILE A 221 -1.07 16.24 9.58
C ILE A 221 0.00 17.05 10.30
N THR A 222 -0.35 17.62 11.45
CA THR A 222 0.49 18.63 12.12
C THR A 222 1.38 18.07 13.22
N GLY A 223 1.12 16.83 13.64
CA GLY A 223 1.69 16.23 14.84
C GLY A 223 1.11 16.80 16.13
N ALA A 224 0.29 17.86 16.10
CA ALA A 224 -0.26 18.50 17.30
C ALA A 224 -0.90 17.48 18.25
N MET A 225 -0.58 17.59 19.53
CA MET A 225 -1.07 16.70 20.58
C MET A 225 -2.03 17.48 21.51
N PRO A 226 -3.36 17.36 21.31
CA PRO A 226 -4.32 17.89 22.26
C PRO A 226 -4.12 17.26 23.64
N ASP A 227 -4.41 18.01 24.72
CA ASP A 227 -4.41 17.45 26.08
C ASP A 227 -5.63 16.53 26.26
N ILE A 228 -5.44 15.25 25.94
CA ILE A 228 -6.50 14.23 25.99
C ILE A 228 -7.06 14.03 27.40
N HIS A 229 -6.27 14.29 28.44
CA HIS A 229 -6.70 14.16 29.83
C HIS A 229 -7.56 15.35 30.27
N GLN A 230 -7.18 16.56 29.86
CA GLN A 230 -8.05 17.72 30.03
C GLN A 230 -9.39 17.53 29.31
N ILE A 231 -9.36 17.01 28.07
CA ILE A 231 -10.57 16.74 27.29
C ILE A 231 -11.44 15.66 27.96
N ALA A 232 -10.82 14.61 28.49
CA ALA A 232 -11.52 13.57 29.25
C ALA A 232 -12.27 14.15 30.45
N ARG A 233 -11.59 14.99 31.25
CA ARG A 233 -12.22 15.68 32.38
C ARG A 233 -13.40 16.54 31.94
N MET A 234 -13.25 17.33 30.88
CA MET A 234 -14.33 18.14 30.33
C MET A 234 -15.52 17.29 29.87
N ALA A 235 -15.27 16.15 29.22
CA ALA A 235 -16.31 15.22 28.79
C ALA A 235 -17.08 14.66 30.01
N HIS A 236 -16.35 14.13 31.01
CA HIS A 236 -16.93 13.53 32.20
C HIS A 236 -17.72 14.52 33.07
N GLU A 237 -17.23 15.76 33.21
CA GLU A 237 -17.95 16.84 33.92
C GLU A 237 -19.33 17.14 33.28
N ASN A 238 -19.49 16.83 31.99
CA ASN A 238 -20.75 16.98 31.25
C ASN A 238 -21.46 15.63 31.00
N GLY A 239 -21.04 14.55 31.68
CA GLY A 239 -21.68 13.22 31.58
C GLY A 239 -21.40 12.45 30.29
N ALA A 240 -20.48 12.92 29.45
CA ALA A 240 -20.05 12.25 28.22
C ALA A 240 -18.85 11.33 28.46
N LEU A 241 -18.72 10.27 27.66
CA LEU A 241 -17.50 9.45 27.61
C LEU A 241 -16.48 10.03 26.62
N ILE A 242 -15.24 9.53 26.64
CA ILE A 242 -14.18 9.90 25.67
C ILE A 242 -13.68 8.70 24.86
N LEU A 243 -13.49 8.90 23.55
CA LEU A 243 -12.74 8.01 22.67
C LEU A 243 -11.48 8.71 22.16
N VAL A 244 -10.33 8.08 22.40
CA VAL A 244 -9.03 8.55 21.92
C VAL A 244 -8.56 7.73 20.71
N ASP A 245 -8.42 8.37 19.55
CA ASP A 245 -7.69 7.83 18.40
C ASP A 245 -6.19 7.98 18.63
N ALA A 246 -5.56 6.88 19.03
CA ALA A 246 -4.15 6.77 19.37
C ALA A 246 -3.29 6.26 18.20
N ALA A 247 -3.80 6.21 16.96
CA ALA A 247 -3.08 5.63 15.82
C ALA A 247 -1.69 6.23 15.59
N GLN A 248 -1.52 7.53 15.81
CA GLN A 248 -0.20 8.19 15.71
C GLN A 248 0.57 8.14 17.03
N ALA A 249 -0.11 8.28 18.17
CA ALA A 249 0.54 8.45 19.47
C ALA A 249 1.13 7.15 20.04
N LEU A 250 0.50 5.98 19.77
CA LEU A 250 0.81 4.71 20.43
C LEU A 250 2.31 4.38 20.49
N ALA A 251 3.07 4.64 19.43
CA ALA A 251 4.48 4.25 19.36
C ALA A 251 5.48 5.34 19.79
N ARG A 252 4.99 6.52 20.18
CA ARG A 252 5.78 7.77 20.23
C ARG A 252 5.53 8.61 21.48
N HIS A 253 4.34 8.49 22.06
CA HIS A 253 3.91 9.27 23.20
C HIS A 253 3.28 8.34 24.23
N ARG A 254 3.52 8.62 25.52
CA ARG A 254 2.96 7.83 26.60
C ARG A 254 1.45 8.00 26.61
N LEU A 255 0.74 6.89 26.43
CA LEU A 255 -0.70 6.82 26.65
C LEU A 255 -0.92 6.25 28.05
N ASP A 256 -1.60 7.01 28.89
CA ASP A 256 -2.02 6.55 30.21
C ASP A 256 -3.55 6.56 30.24
N VAL A 257 -4.17 5.40 30.37
CA VAL A 257 -5.63 5.31 30.45
C VAL A 257 -6.15 5.80 31.80
N LYS A 258 -5.33 5.73 32.86
CA LYS A 258 -5.71 5.95 34.26
C LYS A 258 -6.80 5.01 34.78
N ALA A 259 -7.04 5.03 36.09
CA ALA A 259 -8.13 4.28 36.71
C ALA A 259 -9.48 4.94 36.40
N PHE A 260 -10.56 4.16 36.25
CA PHE A 260 -11.91 4.68 35.91
C PHE A 260 -12.48 5.68 36.94
N GLU A 261 -11.94 5.72 38.16
CA GLU A 261 -12.29 6.71 39.19
C GLU A 261 -11.63 8.08 38.98
N ASP A 262 -10.55 8.14 38.20
CA ASP A 262 -9.83 9.38 37.90
C ASP A 262 -10.68 10.20 36.92
N PRO A 263 -10.99 11.48 37.20
CA PRO A 263 -11.81 12.30 36.30
C PRO A 263 -11.17 12.51 34.91
N GLU A 264 -9.86 12.26 34.76
CA GLU A 264 -9.12 12.40 33.50
C GLU A 264 -8.88 11.06 32.79
N HIS A 265 -9.53 9.98 33.21
CA HIS A 265 -9.36 8.66 32.59
C HIS A 265 -9.82 8.64 31.14
N LEU A 266 -9.27 7.73 30.34
CA LEU A 266 -9.67 7.55 28.95
C LEU A 266 -10.64 6.36 28.86
N ASP A 267 -11.93 6.58 28.59
CA ASP A 267 -12.88 5.47 28.51
C ASP A 267 -12.51 4.49 27.40
N PHE A 268 -12.28 5.01 26.20
CA PHE A 268 -11.92 4.23 25.03
C PHE A 268 -10.61 4.69 24.41
N VAL A 269 -9.78 3.73 24.02
CA VAL A 269 -8.54 3.97 23.26
C VAL A 269 -8.50 3.04 22.06
N ALA A 270 -8.35 3.60 20.86
CA ALA A 270 -8.27 2.86 19.61
C ALA A 270 -6.90 3.04 18.96
N ALA A 271 -6.24 1.93 18.60
CA ALA A 271 -4.94 1.97 17.93
C ALA A 271 -4.65 0.70 17.09
N ALA A 272 -3.56 0.71 16.33
CA ALA A 272 -3.14 -0.42 15.50
C ALA A 272 -1.63 -0.62 15.45
N GLY A 273 -1.21 -1.88 15.32
CA GLY A 273 0.19 -2.28 15.36
C GLY A 273 1.02 -1.79 14.16
N HIS A 274 0.41 -1.59 12.98
CA HIS A 274 1.17 -1.24 11.77
C HIS A 274 1.79 0.17 11.79
N LYS A 275 1.38 1.03 12.73
CA LYS A 275 2.04 2.32 13.06
C LYS A 275 2.87 2.26 14.34
N ALA A 276 2.88 1.10 14.98
CA ALA A 276 3.65 0.76 16.16
C ALA A 276 4.56 -0.44 15.88
N TYR A 277 5.21 -0.43 14.72
CA TYR A 277 6.28 -1.34 14.30
C TYR A 277 5.89 -2.83 14.23
N ALA A 278 4.61 -3.16 14.14
CA ALA A 278 4.14 -4.51 13.86
C ALA A 278 3.81 -4.69 12.36
N PRO A 279 3.83 -5.93 11.84
CA PRO A 279 3.21 -6.24 10.54
C PRO A 279 1.72 -5.85 10.50
N PHE A 280 1.18 -5.65 9.29
CA PHE A 280 -0.22 -5.24 9.11
C PHE A 280 -1.20 -6.32 9.59
N GLY A 281 -2.40 -5.90 10.00
CA GLY A 281 -3.55 -6.78 10.23
C GLY A 281 -4.01 -6.92 11.67
N ALA A 282 -3.44 -6.19 12.62
CA ALA A 282 -3.90 -6.16 14.00
C ALA A 282 -3.97 -4.75 14.58
N GLY A 283 -5.04 -4.50 15.34
CA GLY A 283 -5.25 -3.34 16.18
C GLY A 283 -6.21 -3.67 17.32
N PHE A 284 -6.57 -2.68 18.12
CA PHE A 284 -7.41 -2.89 19.29
C PHE A 284 -8.25 -1.68 19.63
N LEU A 285 -9.38 -1.95 20.30
CA LEU A 285 -10.15 -1.02 21.09
C LEU A 285 -10.05 -1.43 22.56
N TYR A 286 -9.50 -0.58 23.42
CA TYR A 286 -9.75 -0.66 24.87
C TYR A 286 -11.04 0.08 25.18
N GLY A 287 -11.84 -0.43 26.12
CA GLY A 287 -13.08 0.22 26.55
C GLY A 287 -13.64 -0.31 27.87
N PRO A 288 -14.67 0.35 28.45
CA PRO A 288 -15.32 -0.12 29.66
C PRO A 288 -16.06 -1.43 29.36
N ARG A 289 -15.76 -2.48 30.14
CA ARG A 289 -16.35 -3.81 29.97
C ARG A 289 -17.88 -3.76 30.01
N ALA A 290 -18.45 -2.98 30.93
CA ALA A 290 -19.90 -2.84 31.08
C ALA A 290 -20.57 -2.23 29.83
N ALA A 291 -19.92 -1.29 29.15
CA ALA A 291 -20.43 -0.70 27.92
C ALA A 291 -20.38 -1.72 26.77
N LEU A 292 -19.24 -2.41 26.63
CA LEU A 292 -19.03 -3.46 25.64
C LEU A 292 -19.97 -4.66 25.84
N ASP A 293 -20.26 -5.04 27.09
CA ASP A 293 -21.20 -6.13 27.40
C ASP A 293 -22.66 -5.76 27.13
N ARG A 294 -23.04 -4.49 27.28
CA ARG A 294 -24.42 -4.03 27.00
C ARG A 294 -24.72 -3.99 25.50
N ALA A 295 -23.71 -3.68 24.68
CA ALA A 295 -23.86 -3.57 23.24
C ALA A 295 -24.17 -4.92 22.56
N PRO A 296 -24.93 -4.93 21.45
CA PRO A 296 -25.08 -6.12 20.62
C PRO A 296 -23.72 -6.53 20.01
N PRO A 297 -23.51 -7.80 19.61
CA PRO A 297 -22.27 -8.23 18.99
C PRO A 297 -22.00 -7.46 17.70
N TYR A 298 -20.75 -6.99 17.53
CA TYR A 298 -20.36 -6.24 16.34
C TYR A 298 -20.41 -7.05 15.04
N ILE A 299 -19.88 -8.28 15.07
CA ILE A 299 -19.99 -9.26 13.99
C ILE A 299 -20.53 -10.56 14.61
N PRO A 300 -21.83 -10.88 14.51
CA PRO A 300 -22.37 -12.14 15.04
C PRO A 300 -21.88 -13.33 14.20
N GLY A 301 -21.40 -14.40 14.83
CA GLY A 301 -20.92 -15.57 14.09
C GLY A 301 -20.42 -16.74 14.95
N GLY A 302 -19.62 -17.62 14.34
CA GLY A 302 -18.88 -18.64 15.09
C GLY A 302 -17.85 -17.98 16.02
N GLY A 303 -17.50 -18.62 17.13
CA GLY A 303 -16.53 -18.09 18.10
C GLY A 303 -17.18 -17.31 19.23
N ASN A 304 -18.11 -16.39 18.93
CA ASN A 304 -18.72 -15.49 19.93
C ASN A 304 -20.09 -15.90 20.47
N ALA A 305 -20.73 -16.90 19.87
CA ALA A 305 -21.95 -17.50 20.41
C ALA A 305 -21.64 -18.49 21.54
N LYS A 306 -22.39 -18.37 22.64
CA LYS A 306 -22.39 -19.30 23.78
C LYS A 306 -23.35 -20.46 23.55
N GLN A 307 -24.57 -20.15 23.10
CA GLN A 307 -25.59 -21.14 22.75
C GLN A 307 -26.40 -20.66 21.53
N VAL A 308 -26.65 -21.56 20.58
CA VAL A 308 -27.44 -21.28 19.38
C VAL A 308 -28.54 -22.33 19.28
N THR A 309 -29.79 -21.88 19.14
CA THR A 309 -30.95 -22.73 18.83
C THR A 309 -31.57 -22.30 17.51
N ALA A 310 -32.63 -23.00 17.08
CA ALA A 310 -33.35 -22.62 15.86
C ALA A 310 -34.07 -21.25 15.94
N ARG A 311 -34.22 -20.66 17.14
CA ARG A 311 -34.99 -19.41 17.35
C ARG A 311 -34.25 -18.34 18.15
N GLU A 312 -33.23 -18.72 18.91
CA GLU A 312 -32.57 -17.84 19.87
C GLU A 312 -31.06 -18.05 19.83
N VAL A 313 -30.32 -16.97 20.15
CA VAL A 313 -28.86 -16.99 20.29
C VAL A 313 -28.48 -16.28 21.60
N GLU A 314 -27.68 -16.96 22.41
CA GLU A 314 -26.99 -16.38 23.55
C GLU A 314 -25.52 -16.15 23.17
N PHE A 315 -25.00 -14.93 23.35
CA PHE A 315 -23.61 -14.58 23.06
C PHE A 315 -22.74 -14.62 24.32
N LEU A 316 -21.42 -14.78 24.15
CA LEU A 316 -20.42 -14.64 25.20
C LEU A 316 -20.37 -13.19 25.73
N GLY A 317 -19.66 -12.97 26.84
CA GLY A 317 -19.30 -11.62 27.30
C GLY A 317 -18.16 -11.02 26.47
N ALA A 318 -17.93 -9.72 26.61
CA ALA A 318 -16.78 -9.05 26.02
C ALA A 318 -15.46 -9.61 26.63
N PRO A 319 -14.33 -9.62 25.89
CA PRO A 319 -14.18 -9.13 24.52
C PRO A 319 -14.73 -10.09 23.45
N ASP A 320 -14.85 -11.39 23.77
CA ASP A 320 -15.22 -12.44 22.80
C ASP A 320 -16.56 -12.17 22.11
N LYS A 321 -17.52 -11.54 22.78
CA LYS A 321 -18.79 -11.07 22.19
C LYS A 321 -18.61 -10.37 20.85
N HIS A 322 -17.55 -9.56 20.72
CA HIS A 322 -17.30 -8.71 19.56
C HIS A 322 -16.37 -9.35 18.52
N HIS A 323 -15.87 -10.56 18.78
CA HIS A 323 -14.95 -11.29 17.90
C HIS A 323 -15.68 -12.40 17.13
N GLY A 324 -16.41 -12.00 16.09
CA GLY A 324 -17.01 -12.95 15.16
C GLY A 324 -15.97 -13.64 14.27
N GLY A 325 -15.89 -14.97 14.35
CA GLY A 325 -14.95 -15.79 13.59
C GLY A 325 -13.60 -16.01 14.29
N THR A 326 -12.66 -16.62 13.57
CA THR A 326 -11.28 -16.76 14.07
C THR A 326 -10.55 -15.42 13.97
N PRO A 327 -9.97 -14.90 15.07
CA PRO A 327 -9.24 -13.64 15.04
C PRO A 327 -7.93 -13.77 14.26
N ASN A 328 -7.30 -12.64 13.91
CA ASN A 328 -5.95 -12.63 13.35
C ASN A 328 -4.90 -12.90 14.45
N ILE A 329 -4.84 -14.16 14.91
CA ILE A 329 -4.01 -14.60 16.05
C ILE A 329 -2.55 -14.19 15.85
N ALA A 330 -1.98 -14.49 14.67
CA ALA A 330 -0.57 -14.22 14.39
C ALA A 330 -0.25 -12.72 14.34
N GLY A 331 -1.13 -11.92 13.73
CA GLY A 331 -0.98 -10.46 13.73
C GLY A 331 -1.05 -9.87 15.14
N ILE A 332 -1.94 -10.39 15.99
CA ILE A 332 -2.09 -9.96 17.39
C ILE A 332 -0.85 -10.30 18.21
N VAL A 333 -0.30 -11.51 18.04
CA VAL A 333 0.96 -11.91 18.68
C VAL A 333 2.13 -11.02 18.21
N ALA A 334 2.22 -10.70 16.92
CA ALA A 334 3.24 -9.79 16.42
C ALA A 334 3.09 -8.36 16.95
N MET A 335 1.85 -7.86 17.05
CA MET A 335 1.56 -6.57 17.68
C MET A 335 2.01 -6.54 19.14
N ALA A 336 1.69 -7.57 19.92
CA ALA A 336 2.15 -7.68 21.30
C ALA A 336 3.68 -7.67 21.39
N ARG A 337 4.38 -8.43 20.53
CA ARG A 337 5.85 -8.42 20.47
C ARG A 337 6.41 -7.03 20.14
N SER A 338 5.76 -6.30 19.25
CA SER A 338 6.16 -4.95 18.91
C SER A 338 5.97 -3.95 20.06
N LEU A 339 4.87 -4.06 20.80
CA LEU A 339 4.65 -3.25 22.00
C LEU A 339 5.70 -3.55 23.08
N MET A 340 6.07 -4.82 23.28
CA MET A 340 7.16 -5.20 24.18
C MET A 340 8.52 -4.66 23.71
N PHE A 341 8.78 -4.67 22.39
CA PHE A 341 9.99 -4.06 21.82
C PHE A 341 10.05 -2.56 22.14
N LEU A 342 8.95 -1.83 21.91
CA LEU A 342 8.82 -0.41 22.27
C LEU A 342 9.03 -0.16 23.77
N GLN A 343 8.44 -0.99 24.64
CA GLN A 343 8.66 -0.91 26.09
C GLN A 343 10.13 -1.09 26.44
N SER A 344 10.84 -2.02 25.81
CA SER A 344 12.27 -2.26 26.06
C SER A 344 13.15 -1.05 25.73
N ILE A 345 12.75 -0.23 24.74
CA ILE A 345 13.39 1.05 24.39
C ILE A 345 12.94 2.16 25.36
N GLY A 346 11.72 2.09 25.86
CA GLY A 346 11.14 3.09 26.76
C GLY A 346 10.58 4.29 26.00
N ILE A 347 9.31 4.58 26.23
CA ILE A 347 8.56 5.59 25.46
C ILE A 347 9.15 7.00 25.60
N GLU A 348 9.74 7.33 26.75
CA GLU A 348 10.37 8.63 27.01
C GLU A 348 11.67 8.83 26.21
N GLU A 349 12.45 7.76 26.02
CA GLU A 349 13.65 7.80 25.18
C GLU A 349 13.27 7.97 23.71
N ILE A 350 12.23 7.24 23.27
CA ILE A 350 11.65 7.39 21.93
C ILE A 350 11.19 8.82 21.71
N ARG A 351 10.46 9.39 22.68
CA ARG A 351 9.96 10.76 22.60
C ARG A 351 11.10 11.77 22.54
N THR A 352 12.15 11.60 23.34
CA THR A 352 13.32 12.48 23.35
C THR A 352 14.05 12.46 22.00
N HIS A 353 14.26 11.28 21.42
CA HIS A 353 14.83 11.12 20.08
C HIS A 353 13.97 11.77 19.01
N GLU A 354 12.66 11.54 19.06
CA GLU A 354 11.71 12.12 18.13
C GLU A 354 11.69 13.66 18.18
N ILE A 355 11.67 14.25 19.39
CA ILE A 355 11.72 15.71 19.58
C ILE A 355 13.00 16.27 18.93
N LYS A 356 14.15 15.64 19.17
CA LYS A 356 15.44 16.07 18.61
C LYS A 356 15.41 16.14 17.08
N LEU A 357 14.95 15.07 16.43
CA LEU A 357 14.87 15.01 14.97
C LEU A 357 13.82 15.99 14.42
N THR A 358 12.68 16.11 15.10
CA THR A 358 11.60 17.02 14.71
C THR A 358 12.06 18.48 14.80
N GLN A 359 12.73 18.86 15.88
CA GLN A 359 13.30 20.19 16.04
C GLN A 359 14.29 20.51 14.92
N ARG A 360 15.15 19.54 14.55
CA ARG A 360 16.09 19.69 13.43
C ARG A 360 15.37 19.91 12.10
N ILE A 361 14.26 19.20 11.83
CA ILE A 361 13.43 19.46 10.64
C ILE A 361 12.88 20.88 10.69
N LEU A 362 12.26 21.29 11.80
CA LEU A 362 11.63 22.60 11.95
C LEU A 362 12.64 23.73 11.73
N ASP A 363 13.80 23.67 12.38
CA ASP A 363 14.88 24.65 12.23
C ASP A 363 15.45 24.66 10.80
N GLY A 364 15.65 23.47 10.21
CA GLY A 364 16.16 23.33 8.86
C GLY A 364 15.23 23.91 7.80
N LEU A 365 13.93 23.61 7.89
CA LEU A 365 12.92 24.14 6.97
C LEU A 365 12.74 25.66 7.13
N ALA A 366 12.81 26.18 8.37
CA ALA A 366 12.81 27.61 8.62
C ALA A 366 14.01 28.31 7.95
N ASN A 367 15.20 27.71 8.05
CA ASN A 367 16.44 28.24 7.45
C ASN A 367 16.45 28.19 5.91
N VAL A 368 15.79 27.20 5.29
CA VAL A 368 15.62 27.17 3.82
C VAL A 368 14.84 28.39 3.31
N GLY A 369 13.86 28.86 4.09
CA GLY A 369 13.03 30.02 3.76
C GLY A 369 12.02 29.75 2.63
N GLY A 370 10.87 30.43 2.68
CA GLY A 370 9.78 30.20 1.73
C GLY A 370 9.19 28.79 1.80
N VAL A 371 9.22 28.19 2.99
CA VAL A 371 8.55 26.94 3.34
C VAL A 371 7.51 27.27 4.41
N THR A 372 6.25 26.94 4.15
CA THR A 372 5.19 27.01 5.16
C THR A 372 5.14 25.67 5.89
N VAL A 373 5.35 25.65 7.21
CA VAL A 373 5.15 24.47 8.06
C VAL A 373 3.83 24.62 8.81
N TYR A 374 3.02 23.56 8.82
CA TYR A 374 1.73 23.54 9.51
C TYR A 374 1.88 22.94 10.93
N GLY A 375 1.13 23.49 11.90
CA GLY A 375 1.07 22.98 13.29
C GLY A 375 1.86 23.78 14.34
N PRO A 376 1.92 23.28 15.60
CA PRO A 376 2.58 23.93 16.73
C PRO A 376 4.09 24.15 16.53
N PRO A 377 4.65 25.35 16.63
CA PRO A 377 6.04 25.63 16.19
C PRO A 377 7.13 24.92 17.01
N LYS A 378 6.81 24.39 18.19
CA LYS A 378 7.74 23.69 19.07
C LYS A 378 7.67 22.18 18.85
N ALA A 379 8.81 21.51 18.84
CA ALA A 379 8.87 20.06 18.66
C ALA A 379 8.23 19.29 19.84
N GLU A 380 8.25 19.86 21.04
CA GLU A 380 7.68 19.26 22.25
C GLU A 380 6.14 19.16 22.21
N ASP A 381 5.50 20.09 21.48
CA ASP A 381 4.04 20.20 21.37
C ASP A 381 3.46 19.35 20.22
N ARG A 382 4.33 18.64 19.49
CA ARG A 382 3.93 17.77 18.37
C ARG A 382 4.66 16.42 18.35
N LEU A 383 4.00 15.41 17.81
CA LEU A 383 4.66 14.18 17.34
C LEU A 383 5.63 14.50 16.20
N GLY A 384 6.46 13.52 15.84
CA GLY A 384 7.44 13.60 14.75
C GLY A 384 6.80 13.56 13.36
N VAL A 385 5.85 14.46 13.13
CA VAL A 385 5.09 14.64 11.89
C VAL A 385 5.16 16.12 11.52
N VAL A 386 5.72 16.38 10.34
CA VAL A 386 5.90 17.73 9.81
C VAL A 386 5.27 17.80 8.42
N SER A 387 4.11 18.44 8.35
CA SER A 387 3.49 18.82 7.09
C SER A 387 3.95 20.22 6.66
N PHE A 388 4.34 20.36 5.40
CA PHE A 388 4.84 21.60 4.85
C PHE A 388 4.53 21.78 3.37
N ASN A 389 4.59 23.04 2.91
CA ASN A 389 4.49 23.42 1.51
C ASN A 389 5.64 24.35 1.12
N VAL A 390 6.18 24.17 -0.09
CA VAL A 390 7.26 25.01 -0.63
C VAL A 390 6.63 26.10 -1.50
N GLU A 391 6.98 27.36 -1.28
CA GLU A 391 6.38 28.46 -2.05
C GLU A 391 6.72 28.32 -3.54
N GLY A 392 5.68 28.44 -4.37
CA GLY A 392 5.77 28.39 -5.82
C GLY A 392 6.06 27.00 -6.42
N VAL A 393 5.90 25.92 -5.65
CA VAL A 393 5.98 24.52 -6.09
C VAL A 393 4.79 23.76 -5.50
N SER A 394 4.09 22.95 -6.30
CA SER A 394 2.97 22.15 -5.81
C SER A 394 3.46 21.02 -4.89
N GLU A 395 2.64 20.60 -3.94
CA GLU A 395 2.97 19.51 -3.01
C GLU A 395 3.28 18.16 -3.68
N PRO A 396 2.55 17.69 -4.72
CA PRO A 396 2.92 16.44 -5.37
C PRO A 396 4.25 16.60 -6.12
N MET A 397 4.55 17.77 -6.68
CA MET A 397 5.82 18.03 -7.35
C MET A 397 7.00 17.97 -6.36
N ALA A 398 6.85 18.65 -5.22
CA ALA A 398 7.86 18.62 -4.17
C ALA A 398 8.11 17.19 -3.67
N ALA A 399 7.05 16.41 -3.40
CA ALA A 399 7.17 15.01 -3.01
C ALA A 399 7.82 14.13 -4.09
N ALA A 400 7.48 14.35 -5.37
CA ALA A 400 8.07 13.62 -6.48
C ALA A 400 9.58 13.90 -6.60
N VAL A 401 10.02 15.15 -6.50
CA VAL A 401 11.46 15.49 -6.51
C VAL A 401 12.18 14.87 -5.31
N LEU A 402 11.61 14.95 -4.12
CA LEU A 402 12.18 14.33 -2.91
C LEU A 402 12.36 12.81 -3.08
N SER A 403 11.37 12.12 -3.64
CA SER A 403 11.42 10.68 -3.89
C SER A 403 12.38 10.32 -5.02
N GLU A 404 12.16 10.87 -6.21
CA GLU A 404 12.82 10.43 -7.45
C GLU A 404 14.27 10.85 -7.53
N GLU A 405 14.65 12.01 -6.98
CA GLU A 405 16.05 12.47 -7.01
C GLU A 405 16.75 12.31 -5.65
N GLY A 406 15.98 12.39 -4.56
CA GLY A 406 16.51 12.35 -3.20
C GLY A 406 16.54 10.97 -2.55
N GLY A 407 15.80 9.99 -3.08
CA GLY A 407 15.58 8.72 -2.39
C GLY A 407 14.84 8.89 -1.06
N LEU A 408 14.07 9.97 -0.90
CA LEU A 408 13.33 10.31 0.31
C LEU A 408 11.86 9.86 0.17
N ALA A 409 11.45 8.85 0.92
CA ALA A 409 10.04 8.43 0.95
C ALA A 409 9.24 9.36 1.86
N VAL A 410 8.60 10.36 1.25
CA VAL A 410 7.63 11.27 1.86
C VAL A 410 6.25 11.07 1.22
N ARG A 411 5.21 11.70 1.78
CA ARG A 411 3.85 11.65 1.23
C ARG A 411 3.32 13.03 0.89
N SER A 412 2.48 13.14 -0.12
CA SER A 412 1.73 14.37 -0.45
C SER A 412 0.22 14.15 -0.44
N GLY A 413 -0.54 15.22 -0.19
CA GLY A 413 -2.00 15.24 -0.30
C GLY A 413 -2.69 15.77 0.96
N ARG A 414 -3.91 15.28 1.22
CA ARG A 414 -4.74 15.68 2.39
C ARG A 414 -4.77 14.63 3.51
N PHE A 415 -3.96 13.57 3.39
CA PHE A 415 -3.72 12.55 4.42
C PHE A 415 -4.96 11.97 5.11
N CYS A 416 -6.08 11.84 4.39
CA CYS A 416 -7.35 11.39 4.97
C CYS A 416 -7.85 12.25 6.16
N ALA A 417 -7.53 13.55 6.17
CA ALA A 417 -8.01 14.54 7.14
C ALA A 417 -8.32 15.85 6.42
N HIS A 418 -9.24 15.77 5.44
CA HIS A 418 -9.48 16.82 4.46
C HIS A 418 -9.97 18.12 5.11
N ILE A 419 -10.90 18.02 6.06
CA ILE A 419 -11.47 19.19 6.76
C ILE A 419 -10.36 19.97 7.46
N TYR A 420 -9.48 19.27 8.19
CA TYR A 420 -8.38 19.93 8.88
C TYR A 420 -7.38 20.55 7.89
N MET A 421 -7.01 19.80 6.84
CA MET A 421 -6.07 20.30 5.84
C MET A 421 -6.62 21.55 5.15
N ASP A 422 -7.87 21.53 4.69
CA ASP A 422 -8.52 22.66 4.02
C ASP A 422 -8.61 23.87 4.96
N ARG A 423 -8.87 23.65 6.25
CA ARG A 423 -8.86 24.71 7.27
C ARG A 423 -7.45 25.31 7.45
N LEU A 424 -6.41 24.49 7.53
CA LEU A 424 -5.01 24.95 7.63
C LEU A 424 -4.56 25.71 6.39
N LEU A 425 -4.96 25.26 5.19
CA LEU A 425 -4.67 25.94 3.93
C LEU A 425 -5.38 27.30 3.84
N ALA A 426 -6.63 27.37 4.29
CA ALA A 426 -7.37 28.64 4.35
C ALA A 426 -6.74 29.63 5.35
N LEU A 427 -6.29 29.15 6.52
CA LEU A 427 -5.58 29.96 7.51
C LEU A 427 -4.24 30.48 6.97
N ASP A 428 -3.48 29.64 6.26
CA ASP A 428 -2.23 30.06 5.60
C ASP A 428 -2.49 31.10 4.51
N ALA A 429 -3.51 30.89 3.65
CA ALA A 429 -3.88 31.84 2.61
C ALA A 429 -4.27 33.21 3.20
N ALA A 430 -4.98 33.23 4.33
CA ALA A 430 -5.34 34.46 5.03
C ALA A 430 -4.12 35.17 5.65
N ARG A 431 -3.13 34.42 6.16
CA ARG A 431 -1.88 34.96 6.74
C ARG A 431 -0.90 35.45 5.68
N ASN A 432 -0.93 34.84 4.48
CA ASN A 432 0.01 35.10 3.39
C ASN A 432 -0.71 35.50 2.08
N PRO A 433 -1.44 36.64 2.06
CA PRO A 433 -2.27 37.02 0.91
C PRO A 433 -1.47 37.37 -0.36
N THR A 434 -0.15 37.61 -0.22
CA THR A 434 0.76 37.96 -1.32
C THR A 434 1.52 36.75 -1.88
N ARG A 435 1.19 35.53 -1.45
CA ARG A 435 1.88 34.30 -1.89
C ARG A 435 1.81 34.16 -3.41
N GLN A 436 2.95 33.96 -4.06
CA GLN A 436 3.03 33.76 -5.50
C GLN A 436 2.99 32.27 -5.86
N GLY A 437 2.21 31.93 -6.91
CA GLY A 437 2.09 30.56 -7.42
C GLY A 437 0.70 29.94 -7.20
N PRO A 438 0.50 28.69 -7.65
CA PRO A 438 -0.78 27.99 -7.47
C PRO A 438 -1.07 27.77 -5.98
N ALA A 439 -2.34 27.93 -5.59
CA ALA A 439 -2.77 27.57 -4.25
C ALA A 439 -2.55 26.07 -4.03
N PRO A 440 -1.92 25.67 -2.90
CA PRO A 440 -1.70 24.25 -2.61
C PRO A 440 -3.04 23.51 -2.46
N GLY A 441 -3.12 22.29 -3.01
CA GLY A 441 -4.28 21.40 -2.85
C GLY A 441 -4.20 20.50 -1.61
N GLY A 442 -3.01 20.38 -1.04
CA GLY A 442 -2.69 19.62 0.16
C GLY A 442 -1.35 20.07 0.74
N ALA A 443 -0.59 19.16 1.34
CA ALA A 443 0.79 19.42 1.77
C ALA A 443 1.71 18.24 1.46
N VAL A 444 3.02 18.43 1.57
CA VAL A 444 4.00 17.34 1.76
C VAL A 444 4.03 17.00 3.25
N ARG A 445 4.23 15.74 3.61
CA ARG A 445 4.42 15.29 4.99
C ARG A 445 5.66 14.41 5.08
N ALA A 446 6.58 14.83 5.93
CA ALA A 446 7.67 14.02 6.43
C ALA A 446 7.37 13.63 7.88
N SER A 447 7.61 12.38 8.23
CA SER A 447 7.34 11.82 9.55
C SER A 447 8.44 10.86 9.94
N VAL A 448 9.09 11.13 11.07
CA VAL A 448 10.25 10.37 11.56
C VAL A 448 9.80 9.15 12.37
N GLY A 449 10.71 8.23 12.65
CA GLY A 449 10.50 7.12 13.57
C GLY A 449 11.81 6.61 14.17
N LEU A 450 11.75 5.43 14.80
CA LEU A 450 12.82 4.89 15.64
C LEU A 450 14.18 4.83 14.94
N TYR A 451 14.18 4.38 13.69
CA TYR A 451 15.42 4.16 12.98
C TYR A 451 15.91 5.40 12.24
N ASN A 452 15.21 6.54 12.21
CA ASN A 452 15.76 7.74 11.56
C ASN A 452 16.86 8.39 12.41
N ASP A 453 17.77 9.11 11.76
CA ASP A 453 18.84 9.88 12.39
C ASP A 453 18.99 11.29 11.79
N GLU A 454 19.95 12.08 12.29
CA GLU A 454 20.20 13.44 11.82
C GLU A 454 20.66 13.50 10.37
N THR A 455 21.32 12.47 9.86
CA THR A 455 21.79 12.42 8.46
C THR A 455 20.63 12.26 7.49
N ASP A 456 19.59 11.52 7.90
CA ASP A 456 18.33 11.42 7.17
C ASP A 456 17.65 12.80 7.09
N ILE A 457 17.64 13.54 8.22
CA ILE A 457 17.04 14.89 8.29
C ILE A 457 17.82 15.90 7.46
N ASP A 458 19.15 15.84 7.48
CA ASP A 458 20.00 16.73 6.68
C ASP A 458 19.75 16.54 5.18
N ARG A 459 19.56 15.30 4.73
CA ARG A 459 19.19 15.00 3.34
C ARG A 459 17.81 15.55 2.97
N LEU A 460 16.83 15.44 3.87
CA LEU A 460 15.52 16.07 3.69
C LEU A 460 15.68 17.58 3.48
N ILE A 461 16.39 18.27 4.36
CA ILE A 461 16.58 19.73 4.31
C ILE A 461 17.31 20.14 3.03
N GLU A 462 18.38 19.42 2.65
CA GLU A 462 19.13 19.65 1.42
C GLU A 462 18.20 19.61 0.19
N PHE A 463 17.39 18.55 0.07
CA PHE A 463 16.51 18.38 -1.09
C PHE A 463 15.31 19.32 -1.07
N VAL A 464 14.77 19.68 0.10
CA VAL A 464 13.77 20.76 0.18
C VAL A 464 14.38 22.09 -0.27
N GLY A 465 15.65 22.36 0.07
CA GLY A 465 16.41 23.49 -0.47
C GLY A 465 16.53 23.46 -2.00
N LYS A 466 16.79 22.30 -2.60
CA LYS A 466 16.80 22.12 -4.07
C LYS A 466 15.43 22.38 -4.70
N VAL A 467 14.36 21.86 -4.09
CA VAL A 467 12.97 22.11 -4.53
C VAL A 467 12.66 23.60 -4.45
N ARG A 468 13.01 24.26 -3.34
CA ARG A 468 12.80 25.70 -3.16
C ARG A 468 13.56 26.52 -4.21
N ALA A 469 14.80 26.15 -4.51
CA ALA A 469 15.61 26.80 -5.54
C ALA A 469 15.20 26.43 -6.98
N ARG A 470 14.24 25.51 -7.15
CA ARG A 470 13.83 24.92 -8.44
C ARG A 470 14.99 24.31 -9.23
N LYS A 471 15.91 23.66 -8.52
CA LYS A 471 17.13 23.03 -9.05
C LYS A 471 17.02 21.49 -9.01
N TRP A 472 16.02 20.95 -9.70
CA TRP A 472 15.86 19.51 -9.90
C TRP A 472 16.12 19.18 -11.37
N SER A 473 16.55 17.94 -11.62
CA SER A 473 17.00 17.50 -12.94
C SER A 473 15.90 16.79 -13.75
N GLY A 474 14.96 16.15 -13.06
CA GLY A 474 13.83 15.46 -13.66
C GLY A 474 12.84 16.43 -14.29
N ARG A 475 12.21 16.00 -15.39
CA ARG A 475 10.95 16.60 -15.82
C ARG A 475 9.83 15.82 -15.14
N TYR A 476 8.72 16.45 -14.80
CA TYR A 476 7.63 15.82 -14.05
C TYR A 476 6.27 16.26 -14.61
N ARG A 477 5.31 15.32 -14.69
CA ARG A 477 3.94 15.54 -15.17
C ARG A 477 2.91 15.19 -14.10
N VAL A 478 1.76 15.87 -14.18
CA VAL A 478 0.58 15.60 -13.36
C VAL A 478 -0.17 14.41 -13.95
N LYS A 479 -0.42 13.37 -13.15
CA LYS A 479 -1.34 12.26 -13.46
C LYS A 479 -2.37 12.16 -12.33
N GLY A 480 -3.55 12.76 -12.54
CA GLY A 480 -4.58 12.88 -11.50
C GLY A 480 -4.10 13.71 -10.30
N ASP A 481 -4.26 13.20 -9.08
CA ASP A 481 -3.78 13.82 -7.82
C ASP A 481 -2.29 13.51 -7.51
N SER A 482 -1.56 12.85 -8.43
CA SER A 482 -0.17 12.43 -8.26
C SER A 482 0.76 13.05 -9.30
N MET A 483 2.03 13.26 -8.96
CA MET A 483 3.07 13.71 -9.89
C MET A 483 4.07 12.59 -10.13
N SER A 484 4.39 12.32 -11.40
CA SER A 484 5.38 11.33 -11.80
C SER A 484 6.43 11.95 -12.73
N PRO A 485 7.68 11.48 -12.72
CA PRO A 485 8.70 12.00 -13.62
C PRO A 485 8.42 11.63 -15.09
N GLU A 486 8.62 12.58 -16.01
CA GLU A 486 8.84 12.35 -17.44
C GLU A 486 10.17 11.60 -17.60
N PHE A 487 10.07 10.28 -17.72
CA PHE A 487 11.13 9.27 -17.87
C PHE A 487 11.93 8.88 -16.62
N ALA A 488 11.29 8.09 -15.76
CA ALA A 488 11.69 6.69 -15.53
C ALA A 488 10.41 5.92 -15.18
N GLY A 489 10.03 4.93 -15.99
CA GLY A 489 8.81 4.16 -15.78
C GLY A 489 8.83 3.46 -14.43
N ARG A 490 8.10 3.98 -13.44
CA ARG A 490 7.71 3.19 -12.28
C ARG A 490 6.47 2.39 -12.66
N CYS A 491 6.76 1.14 -12.98
CA CYS A 491 5.89 0.01 -12.71
C CYS A 491 5.45 0.09 -11.23
N ALA A 492 4.29 0.70 -10.98
CA ALA A 492 3.60 0.62 -9.69
C ALA A 492 2.30 -0.12 -9.96
N ASP A 493 2.35 -1.44 -9.75
CA ASP A 493 1.31 -2.28 -9.14
C ASP A 493 1.58 -3.77 -9.43
N ARG A 494 2.69 -4.30 -8.91
CA ARG A 494 2.86 -5.74 -8.68
C ARG A 494 3.73 -5.99 -7.45
N TRP A 495 3.14 -5.77 -6.29
CA TRP A 495 3.44 -6.57 -5.11
C TRP A 495 2.15 -7.28 -4.75
N MET A 496 2.02 -8.53 -5.22
CA MET A 496 1.27 -9.65 -4.65
C MET A 496 1.32 -10.79 -5.69
N GLU A 497 1.87 -11.92 -5.25
CA GLU A 497 1.80 -13.28 -5.83
C GLU A 497 2.95 -13.82 -6.72
N ALA A 498 3.40 -15.01 -6.27
CA ALA A 498 4.14 -16.09 -6.92
C ALA A 498 5.66 -15.93 -7.15
N THR A 499 6.42 -16.32 -6.13
CA THR A 499 7.72 -16.98 -6.29
C THR A 499 7.54 -18.34 -6.97
N HIS A 500 8.12 -18.52 -8.16
CA HIS A 500 8.59 -19.82 -8.62
C HIS A 500 10.04 -19.66 -9.10
N GLU A 501 10.94 -20.38 -8.44
CA GLU A 501 12.34 -20.53 -8.82
C GLU A 501 12.43 -21.28 -10.15
N GLY A 502 13.13 -20.68 -11.12
CA GLY A 502 13.48 -21.29 -12.40
C GLY A 502 14.41 -20.38 -13.18
N GLU A 503 15.58 -20.88 -13.58
CA GLU A 503 16.65 -20.16 -14.27
C GLU A 503 16.14 -19.49 -15.57
N HIS A 504 16.20 -18.15 -15.66
CA HIS A 504 15.90 -17.43 -16.91
C HIS A 504 17.07 -17.53 -17.89
N ALA A 505 16.85 -18.25 -18.99
CA ALA A 505 17.73 -18.25 -20.16
C ALA A 505 17.51 -16.98 -20.99
N PHE A 506 18.56 -16.19 -21.18
CA PHE A 506 18.57 -14.99 -22.03
C PHE A 506 18.18 -15.34 -23.49
N GLY A 507 17.21 -14.60 -24.06
CA GLY A 507 16.85 -14.67 -25.49
C GLY A 507 17.97 -14.16 -26.42
N GLU A 508 17.92 -14.50 -27.71
CA GLU A 508 18.92 -14.07 -28.70
C GLU A 508 18.91 -12.54 -28.90
N GLU A 509 20.10 -11.92 -28.98
CA GLU A 509 20.25 -10.54 -29.43
C GLU A 509 20.04 -10.47 -30.94
N ILE A 510 18.82 -10.12 -31.36
CA ILE A 510 18.55 -9.76 -32.75
C ILE A 510 19.18 -8.39 -33.03
N GLY A 511 19.92 -8.28 -34.13
CA GLY A 511 20.61 -7.06 -34.53
C GLY A 511 19.70 -5.83 -34.58
N ALA A 512 20.33 -4.65 -34.52
CA ALA A 512 19.60 -3.38 -34.59
C ALA A 512 18.79 -3.28 -35.91
N PRO A 513 17.58 -2.69 -35.86
CA PRO A 513 16.74 -2.56 -37.04
C PRO A 513 17.42 -1.77 -38.16
N ARG A 514 17.23 -2.21 -39.41
CA ARG A 514 17.88 -1.59 -40.57
C ARG A 514 17.01 -0.49 -41.17
N GLY A 515 17.28 0.76 -40.81
CA GLY A 515 16.68 1.93 -41.46
C GLY A 515 15.30 2.35 -40.94
N TYR A 516 14.89 1.85 -39.77
CA TYR A 516 13.67 2.25 -39.07
C TYR A 516 13.87 2.12 -37.54
N ASP A 517 13.01 2.75 -36.75
CA ASP A 517 12.99 2.60 -35.30
C ASP A 517 12.03 1.47 -34.93
N PHE A 518 12.47 0.60 -34.00
CA PHE A 518 11.68 -0.50 -33.48
C PHE A 518 11.83 -0.56 -31.96
N GLU A 519 10.72 -0.68 -31.25
CA GLU A 519 10.72 -0.81 -29.78
C GLU A 519 9.66 -1.81 -29.34
N ILE A 520 10.06 -2.76 -28.48
CA ILE A 520 9.11 -3.64 -27.78
C ILE A 520 8.53 -2.83 -26.62
N LEU A 521 7.25 -2.54 -26.70
CA LEU A 521 6.53 -1.86 -25.64
C LEU A 521 6.00 -2.95 -24.70
N GLN A 522 6.44 -2.89 -23.44
CA GLN A 522 6.16 -3.89 -22.39
C GLN A 522 6.95 -5.21 -22.55
N PRO A 523 8.29 -5.18 -22.54
CA PRO A 523 9.12 -6.39 -22.73
C PRO A 523 8.88 -7.47 -21.67
N ASP A 524 8.46 -7.06 -20.47
CA ASP A 524 8.21 -7.90 -19.29
C ASP A 524 6.69 -8.10 -19.02
N GLY A 525 5.82 -7.63 -19.93
CA GLY A 525 4.36 -7.75 -19.86
C GLY A 525 3.84 -9.06 -20.44
N GLY A 526 2.64 -9.47 -20.01
CA GLY A 526 1.97 -10.67 -20.53
C GLY A 526 1.55 -10.53 -21.99
N CYS A 527 1.13 -9.33 -22.42
CA CYS A 527 0.80 -8.94 -23.78
C CYS A 527 1.78 -7.86 -24.24
N ARG A 528 2.26 -7.93 -25.48
CA ARG A 528 3.25 -7.01 -26.05
C ARG A 528 2.61 -6.10 -27.09
N SER A 529 3.04 -4.85 -27.07
CA SER A 529 2.78 -3.91 -28.15
C SER A 529 4.11 -3.51 -28.79
N TYR A 530 4.08 -3.00 -30.03
CA TYR A 530 5.29 -2.64 -30.74
C TYR A 530 5.20 -1.25 -31.34
N LEU A 531 6.26 -0.45 -31.19
CA LEU A 531 6.45 0.77 -31.97
C LEU A 531 7.28 0.45 -33.21
N ILE A 532 6.77 0.82 -34.38
CA ILE A 532 7.53 0.87 -35.63
C ILE A 532 7.50 2.32 -36.11
N ALA A 533 8.65 2.91 -36.46
CA ALA A 533 8.66 4.27 -36.99
C ALA A 533 9.72 4.48 -38.07
N ASP A 534 9.39 5.31 -39.06
CA ASP A 534 10.37 5.83 -40.00
C ASP A 534 10.99 7.11 -39.41
N PRO A 535 12.28 7.09 -39.02
CA PRO A 535 12.94 8.22 -38.37
C PRO A 535 12.98 9.49 -39.24
N GLU A 536 12.81 9.36 -40.56
CA GLU A 536 12.99 10.48 -41.48
C GLU A 536 11.69 11.16 -41.88
N THR A 537 10.63 10.41 -42.17
CA THR A 537 9.31 11.01 -42.35
C THR A 537 8.61 11.30 -41.02
N ARG A 538 9.15 10.79 -39.91
CA ARG A 538 8.57 10.87 -38.57
C ARG A 538 7.19 10.21 -38.46
N LEU A 539 6.85 9.30 -39.36
CA LEU A 539 5.61 8.53 -39.27
C LEU A 539 5.85 7.27 -38.43
N ALA A 540 4.90 6.96 -37.56
CA ALA A 540 4.93 5.76 -36.72
C ALA A 540 3.65 4.91 -36.86
N ALA A 541 3.79 3.63 -36.55
CA ALA A 541 2.70 2.70 -36.32
C ALA A 541 2.87 2.06 -34.93
N ILE A 542 1.75 1.83 -34.25
CA ILE A 542 1.72 1.03 -33.02
C ILE A 542 0.94 -0.25 -33.30
N VAL A 543 1.57 -1.38 -32.99
CA VAL A 543 1.01 -2.71 -33.19
C VAL A 543 0.53 -3.28 -31.86
N ASP A 544 -0.68 -3.85 -31.85
CA ASP A 544 -1.37 -4.44 -30.70
C ASP A 544 -1.43 -3.53 -29.44
N PRO A 545 -1.86 -2.26 -29.55
CA PRO A 545 -1.89 -1.35 -28.41
C PRO A 545 -2.90 -1.79 -27.33
N LEU A 546 -2.47 -1.81 -26.06
CA LEU A 546 -3.36 -1.98 -24.90
C LEU A 546 -4.17 -0.71 -24.54
N ARG A 547 -5.45 -0.85 -24.20
CA ARG A 547 -6.38 0.26 -23.88
C ARG A 547 -5.92 1.10 -22.69
N GLU A 548 -5.41 0.47 -21.65
CA GLU A 548 -4.93 1.10 -20.41
C GLU A 548 -3.58 1.81 -20.57
N ARG A 549 -2.89 1.62 -21.71
CA ARG A 549 -1.58 2.21 -22.02
C ARG A 549 -1.64 3.26 -23.12
N VAL A 550 -2.83 3.67 -23.55
CA VAL A 550 -3.01 4.68 -24.61
C VAL A 550 -2.22 5.96 -24.34
N ASP A 551 -2.22 6.45 -23.11
CA ASP A 551 -1.50 7.67 -22.76
C ASP A 551 0.03 7.48 -22.86
N ASP A 552 0.55 6.30 -22.46
CA ASP A 552 1.97 5.97 -22.57
C ASP A 552 2.44 5.95 -24.04
N TYR A 553 1.60 5.44 -24.94
CA TYR A 553 1.87 5.45 -26.37
C TYR A 553 1.93 6.86 -26.95
N LEU A 554 0.99 7.72 -26.58
CA LEU A 554 0.96 9.12 -27.00
C LEU A 554 2.20 9.87 -26.48
N ASP A 555 2.59 9.61 -25.24
CA ASP A 555 3.78 10.20 -24.63
C ASP A 555 5.06 9.74 -25.32
N LEU A 556 5.17 8.45 -25.65
CA LEU A 556 6.29 7.90 -26.40
C LEU A 556 6.42 8.54 -27.79
N LEU A 557 5.31 8.62 -28.52
CA LEU A 557 5.23 9.26 -29.83
C LEU A 557 5.64 10.74 -29.74
N GLN A 558 5.11 11.47 -28.75
CA GLN A 558 5.45 12.87 -28.53
C GLN A 558 6.94 13.04 -28.19
N ALA A 559 7.48 12.22 -27.28
CA ALA A 559 8.88 12.29 -26.85
C ALA A 559 9.85 12.04 -28.01
N LYS A 560 9.55 11.05 -28.86
CA LYS A 560 10.34 10.73 -30.06
C LYS A 560 10.01 11.60 -31.28
N ARG A 561 9.04 12.51 -31.14
CA ARG A 561 8.53 13.40 -32.20
C ARG A 561 8.03 12.64 -33.42
N TYR A 562 7.35 11.53 -33.16
CA TYR A 562 6.65 10.74 -34.17
C TYR A 562 5.18 11.14 -34.26
N LYS A 563 4.67 11.15 -35.49
CA LYS A 563 3.25 11.27 -35.79
C LYS A 563 2.70 9.87 -36.04
N LEU A 564 1.72 9.46 -35.24
CA LEU A 564 1.04 8.18 -35.43
C LEU A 564 0.25 8.22 -36.74
N ALA A 565 0.63 7.36 -37.67
CA ALA A 565 -0.07 7.18 -38.94
C ALA A 565 -1.06 6.01 -38.86
N TYR A 566 -0.66 4.93 -38.20
CA TYR A 566 -1.44 3.70 -38.10
C TYR A 566 -1.47 3.15 -36.67
N THR A 567 -2.61 2.59 -36.29
CA THR A 567 -2.64 1.51 -35.29
C THR A 567 -2.93 0.22 -36.03
N ILE A 568 -2.26 -0.86 -35.67
CA ILE A 568 -2.40 -2.14 -36.36
C ILE A 568 -2.70 -3.20 -35.31
N GLU A 569 -3.82 -3.91 -35.43
CA GLU A 569 -4.05 -5.12 -34.63
C GLU A 569 -3.68 -6.33 -35.48
N THR A 570 -2.87 -7.23 -34.91
CA THR A 570 -2.53 -8.50 -35.54
C THR A 570 -3.73 -9.44 -35.57
N HIS A 571 -4.67 -9.31 -34.63
CA HIS A 571 -5.90 -10.09 -34.58
C HIS A 571 -6.95 -9.45 -33.65
N THR A 572 -8.19 -9.96 -33.63
CA THR A 572 -9.15 -9.58 -32.59
C THR A 572 -8.78 -10.21 -31.26
N HIS A 573 -8.29 -9.40 -30.31
CA HIS A 573 -7.84 -9.84 -28.99
C HIS A 573 -8.97 -10.32 -28.08
N ALA A 574 -8.71 -11.39 -27.34
CA ALA A 574 -9.66 -12.12 -26.52
C ALA A 574 -9.38 -12.02 -25.01
N ASP A 575 -8.24 -11.46 -24.65
CA ASP A 575 -7.62 -11.44 -23.33
C ASP A 575 -7.38 -10.02 -22.79
N HIS A 576 -7.43 -9.01 -23.65
CA HIS A 576 -7.30 -7.61 -23.29
C HIS A 576 -8.11 -6.67 -24.20
N LEU A 577 -8.33 -5.44 -23.73
CA LEU A 577 -9.02 -4.40 -24.50
C LEU A 577 -8.03 -3.67 -25.41
N SER A 578 -8.40 -3.50 -26.67
CA SER A 578 -7.59 -2.76 -27.65
C SER A 578 -7.61 -1.25 -27.38
N GLY A 579 -6.43 -0.64 -27.45
CA GLY A 579 -6.21 0.80 -27.43
C GLY A 579 -6.34 1.47 -28.79
N SER A 580 -6.46 0.70 -29.88
CA SER A 580 -6.53 1.24 -31.25
C SER A 580 -7.68 2.23 -31.45
N PRO A 581 -8.93 1.96 -31.04
CA PRO A 581 -10.03 2.90 -31.21
C PRO A 581 -9.73 4.26 -30.57
N ARG A 582 -9.19 4.24 -29.35
CA ARG A 582 -8.87 5.48 -28.63
C ARG A 582 -7.69 6.23 -29.24
N LEU A 583 -6.64 5.52 -29.65
CA LEU A 583 -5.48 6.14 -30.33
C LEU A 583 -5.89 6.76 -31.66
N LYS A 584 -6.74 6.08 -32.44
CA LYS A 584 -7.36 6.62 -33.65
C LYS A 584 -8.11 7.93 -33.35
N ASP A 585 -9.00 7.93 -32.36
CA ASP A 585 -9.79 9.11 -32.00
C ASP A 585 -8.91 10.30 -31.58
N LEU A 586 -7.83 10.03 -30.84
CA LEU A 586 -6.96 11.07 -30.29
C LEU A 586 -5.95 11.62 -31.29
N THR A 587 -5.51 10.81 -32.26
CA THR A 587 -4.41 11.18 -33.16
C THR A 587 -4.82 11.37 -34.62
N GLY A 588 -6.00 10.88 -35.00
CA GLY A 588 -6.42 10.77 -36.40
C GLY A 588 -5.68 9.69 -37.18
N ALA A 589 -4.94 8.79 -36.50
CA ALA A 589 -4.32 7.62 -37.13
C ALA A 589 -5.39 6.69 -37.70
N LYS A 590 -5.04 5.92 -38.74
CA LYS A 590 -5.94 4.91 -39.29
C LYS A 590 -5.75 3.58 -38.57
N MET A 591 -6.84 2.93 -38.21
CA MET A 591 -6.83 1.60 -37.62
C MET A 591 -6.85 0.53 -38.73
N LEU A 592 -5.86 -0.36 -38.71
CA LEU A 592 -5.64 -1.43 -39.68
C LEU A 592 -5.80 -2.79 -38.99
N MET A 593 -6.52 -3.69 -39.64
CA MET A 593 -6.73 -5.08 -39.20
C MET A 593 -6.96 -5.95 -40.43
N HIS A 594 -6.94 -7.28 -40.29
CA HIS A 594 -7.32 -8.16 -41.39
C HIS A 594 -8.73 -7.87 -41.92
N ALA A 595 -8.95 -7.97 -43.23
CA ALA A 595 -10.21 -7.63 -43.88
C ALA A 595 -11.40 -8.51 -43.45
N ALA A 596 -11.14 -9.69 -42.91
CA ALA A 596 -12.17 -10.58 -42.37
C ALA A 596 -12.55 -10.27 -40.91
N THR A 597 -11.93 -9.28 -40.26
CA THR A 597 -12.17 -8.97 -38.85
C THR A 597 -13.64 -8.59 -38.57
N PRO A 598 -14.21 -9.00 -37.42
CA PRO A 598 -15.53 -8.56 -37.00
C PRO A 598 -15.57 -7.14 -36.40
N VAL A 599 -14.43 -6.46 -36.26
CA VAL A 599 -14.31 -5.13 -35.63
C VAL A 599 -14.86 -4.03 -36.54
N VAL A 600 -15.79 -3.23 -36.03
CA VAL A 600 -16.57 -2.29 -36.85
C VAL A 600 -15.87 -0.95 -37.15
N CYS A 601 -14.85 -0.57 -36.38
CA CYS A 601 -14.19 0.74 -36.50
C CYS A 601 -12.89 0.73 -37.31
N VAL A 602 -12.61 -0.34 -38.06
CA VAL A 602 -11.40 -0.49 -38.89
C VAL A 602 -11.46 0.44 -40.11
N ASP A 603 -10.40 1.23 -40.33
CA ASP A 603 -10.32 2.15 -41.48
C ASP A 603 -9.83 1.47 -42.76
N ARG A 604 -8.99 0.44 -42.62
CA ARG A 604 -8.45 -0.34 -43.73
C ARG A 604 -8.34 -1.81 -43.35
N GLY A 605 -9.11 -2.65 -44.04
CA GLY A 605 -8.92 -4.09 -44.02
C GLY A 605 -7.66 -4.49 -44.80
N LEU A 606 -6.86 -5.38 -44.22
CA LEU A 606 -5.64 -5.93 -44.79
C LEU A 606 -5.92 -7.33 -45.33
N SER A 607 -5.43 -7.62 -46.53
CA SER A 607 -5.48 -8.94 -47.15
C SER A 607 -4.09 -9.56 -47.23
N ASP A 608 -4.04 -10.85 -47.52
CA ASP A 608 -2.79 -11.55 -47.77
C ASP A 608 -1.99 -10.91 -48.92
N GLY A 609 -0.70 -10.66 -48.70
CA GLY A 609 0.18 -10.02 -49.68
C GLY A 609 0.00 -8.50 -49.80
N ASP A 610 -0.84 -7.89 -48.97
CA ASP A 610 -0.93 -6.43 -48.89
C ASP A 610 0.37 -5.83 -48.35
N THR A 611 0.55 -4.55 -48.67
CA THR A 611 1.65 -3.75 -48.17
C THR A 611 1.11 -2.52 -47.42
N ILE A 612 1.73 -2.23 -46.27
CA ILE A 612 1.51 -1.02 -45.47
C ILE A 612 2.72 -0.10 -45.68
N GLN A 613 2.48 1.07 -46.26
CA GLN A 613 3.50 2.10 -46.44
C GLN A 613 3.54 3.02 -45.22
N LEU A 614 4.62 2.93 -44.42
CA LEU A 614 4.88 3.79 -43.27
C LEU A 614 6.09 4.68 -43.55
N GLY A 615 5.84 5.88 -44.08
CA GLY A 615 6.94 6.73 -44.52
C GLY A 615 7.69 6.10 -45.68
N ARG A 616 8.99 5.88 -45.53
CA ARG A 616 9.83 5.11 -46.47
C ARG A 616 9.86 3.60 -46.18
N LEU A 617 9.37 3.17 -45.01
CA LEU A 617 9.34 1.77 -44.64
C LEU A 617 8.16 1.06 -45.30
N GLN A 618 8.46 -0.07 -45.94
CA GLN A 618 7.47 -1.01 -46.45
C GLN A 618 7.30 -2.14 -45.43
N ILE A 619 6.06 -2.42 -45.03
CA ILE A 619 5.70 -3.55 -44.16
C ILE A 619 4.77 -4.46 -44.95
N ASP A 620 5.18 -5.70 -45.16
CA ASP A 620 4.38 -6.68 -45.91
C ASP A 620 3.48 -7.47 -44.96
N VAL A 621 2.28 -7.81 -45.41
CA VAL A 621 1.25 -8.49 -44.62
C VAL A 621 1.12 -9.93 -45.09
N ILE A 622 1.21 -10.87 -44.15
CA ILE A 622 0.90 -12.28 -44.38
C ILE A 622 -0.37 -12.59 -43.58
N ALA A 623 -1.44 -13.02 -44.24
CA ALA A 623 -2.59 -13.56 -43.54
C ALA A 623 -2.23 -14.92 -42.93
N THR A 624 -2.46 -15.05 -41.62
CA THR A 624 -2.09 -16.24 -40.85
C THR A 624 -3.26 -16.73 -40.00
N PRO A 625 -4.40 -17.09 -40.62
CA PRO A 625 -5.57 -17.57 -39.90
C PRO A 625 -5.24 -18.84 -39.11
N GLY A 626 -5.85 -18.97 -37.93
CA GLY A 626 -5.76 -20.18 -37.12
C GLY A 626 -5.89 -19.92 -35.63
N HIS A 627 -5.08 -19.02 -35.05
CA HIS A 627 -5.30 -18.57 -33.67
C HIS A 627 -6.65 -17.84 -33.57
N THR A 628 -6.83 -16.86 -34.46
CA THR A 628 -8.13 -16.35 -34.89
C THR A 628 -8.19 -16.40 -36.42
N HIS A 629 -9.40 -16.34 -36.99
CA HIS A 629 -9.59 -16.28 -38.44
C HIS A 629 -9.09 -14.97 -39.07
N ASP A 630 -8.93 -13.91 -38.28
CA ASP A 630 -8.50 -12.57 -38.69
C ASP A 630 -7.04 -12.26 -38.30
N SER A 631 -6.26 -13.29 -37.99
CA SER A 631 -4.84 -13.16 -37.64
C SER A 631 -3.99 -12.79 -38.86
N VAL A 632 -3.08 -11.83 -38.68
CA VAL A 632 -2.04 -11.42 -39.64
C VAL A 632 -0.67 -11.32 -38.97
N CYS A 633 0.37 -11.56 -39.76
CA CYS A 633 1.76 -11.28 -39.40
C CYS A 633 2.29 -10.10 -40.22
N LEU A 634 3.11 -9.26 -39.60
CA LEU A 634 3.71 -8.08 -40.23
C LEU A 634 5.20 -8.34 -40.46
N VAL A 635 5.61 -8.37 -41.73
CA VAL A 635 6.99 -8.64 -42.14
C VAL A 635 7.71 -7.33 -42.40
N LEU A 636 8.77 -7.10 -41.65
CA LEU A 636 9.72 -6.01 -41.78
C LEU A 636 11.04 -6.54 -42.39
N PRO A 637 11.97 -5.67 -42.83
CA PRO A 637 13.17 -6.09 -43.55
C PRO A 637 14.04 -7.15 -42.86
N ASP A 638 14.03 -7.21 -41.53
CA ASP A 638 14.89 -8.08 -40.71
C ASP A 638 14.12 -8.86 -39.62
N ARG A 639 12.79 -8.70 -39.53
CA ARG A 639 11.98 -9.31 -38.48
C ARG A 639 10.52 -9.46 -38.87
N VAL A 640 9.79 -10.30 -38.14
CA VAL A 640 8.36 -10.49 -38.27
C VAL A 640 7.69 -10.33 -36.91
N LEU A 641 6.64 -9.51 -36.87
CA LEU A 641 5.69 -9.46 -35.76
C LEU A 641 4.63 -10.53 -36.00
N THR A 642 4.57 -11.54 -35.13
CA THR A 642 3.78 -12.76 -35.39
C THR A 642 2.42 -12.80 -34.71
N GLY A 643 2.10 -11.76 -33.92
CA GLY A 643 0.93 -11.77 -33.04
C GLY A 643 0.92 -13.05 -32.20
N ASP A 644 -0.24 -13.69 -32.14
CA ASP A 644 -0.41 -15.01 -31.51
C ASP A 644 -0.35 -16.17 -32.50
N THR A 645 0.13 -15.98 -33.74
CA THR A 645 0.29 -17.10 -34.68
C THR A 645 1.45 -18.00 -34.25
N LEU A 646 2.67 -17.45 -34.23
CA LEU A 646 3.90 -18.12 -33.81
C LEU A 646 4.40 -17.50 -32.49
N LEU A 647 4.62 -18.31 -31.46
CA LEU A 647 5.18 -17.92 -30.17
C LEU A 647 6.58 -18.54 -30.01
N ILE A 648 7.43 -17.99 -29.13
CA ILE A 648 8.78 -18.55 -28.93
C ILE A 648 8.65 -19.96 -28.30
N GLY A 649 9.13 -20.98 -29.01
CA GLY A 649 9.04 -22.37 -28.59
C GLY A 649 7.62 -22.97 -28.60
N SER A 650 6.59 -22.23 -29.05
CA SER A 650 5.19 -22.66 -29.08
C SER A 650 4.40 -22.02 -30.24
N CYS A 651 3.07 -22.04 -30.18
CA CYS A 651 2.15 -21.34 -31.08
C CYS A 651 0.90 -20.88 -30.33
N GLY A 652 0.09 -20.02 -30.94
CA GLY A 652 -1.18 -19.59 -30.35
C GLY A 652 -2.17 -20.73 -30.15
N ARG A 653 -3.08 -20.52 -29.22
CA ARG A 653 -4.19 -21.45 -28.94
C ARG A 653 -5.27 -21.38 -30.02
N THR A 654 -6.04 -22.45 -30.21
CA THR A 654 -7.08 -22.52 -31.27
C THR A 654 -8.45 -22.92 -30.74
N ASP A 655 -8.63 -22.92 -29.42
CA ASP A 655 -9.89 -23.24 -28.72
C ASP A 655 -10.76 -21.98 -28.45
N LEU A 656 -10.38 -20.83 -29.02
CA LEU A 656 -11.16 -19.60 -29.02
C LEU A 656 -12.29 -19.66 -30.07
N PRO A 657 -13.32 -18.78 -30.00
CA PRO A 657 -14.52 -18.89 -30.85
C PRO A 657 -14.28 -18.97 -32.37
N THR A 658 -13.19 -18.40 -32.87
CA THR A 658 -12.82 -18.45 -34.30
C THR A 658 -11.47 -19.14 -34.54
N GLY A 659 -11.02 -19.97 -33.60
CA GLY A 659 -9.78 -20.72 -33.73
C GLY A 659 -9.92 -21.95 -34.64
N ASP A 660 -8.88 -22.26 -35.40
CA ASP A 660 -8.79 -23.40 -36.32
C ASP A 660 -7.36 -23.95 -36.33
N SER A 661 -7.20 -25.18 -35.82
CA SER A 661 -5.91 -25.85 -35.71
C SER A 661 -5.30 -26.24 -37.06
N LEU A 662 -6.12 -26.57 -38.06
CA LEU A 662 -5.64 -26.92 -39.39
C LEU A 662 -5.15 -25.66 -40.12
N ALA A 663 -5.91 -24.56 -40.03
CA ALA A 663 -5.48 -23.28 -40.57
C ALA A 663 -4.19 -22.78 -39.90
N LEU A 664 -4.09 -22.91 -38.57
CA LEU A 664 -2.88 -22.52 -37.84
C LEU A 664 -1.67 -23.34 -38.30
N PHE A 665 -1.82 -24.65 -38.49
CA PHE A 665 -0.74 -25.50 -39.01
C PHE A 665 -0.20 -24.99 -40.34
N HIS A 666 -1.07 -24.66 -41.29
CA HIS A 666 -0.66 -24.13 -42.60
C HIS A 666 -0.02 -22.74 -42.48
N SER A 667 -0.59 -21.85 -41.65
CA SER A 667 -0.03 -20.53 -41.38
C SER A 667 1.39 -20.60 -40.78
N LEU A 668 1.62 -21.52 -39.85
CA LEU A 668 2.93 -21.76 -39.25
C LEU A 668 3.94 -22.28 -40.28
N LYS A 669 3.56 -23.25 -41.13
CA LYS A 669 4.45 -23.76 -42.18
C LYS A 669 4.81 -22.67 -43.19
N ARG A 670 3.89 -21.77 -43.50
CA ARG A 670 4.13 -20.63 -44.39
C ARG A 670 5.09 -19.60 -43.78
N LEU A 671 4.97 -19.28 -42.49
CA LEU A 671 5.92 -18.39 -41.81
C LEU A 671 7.36 -18.93 -41.84
N LEU A 672 7.50 -20.25 -41.88
CA LEU A 672 8.80 -20.89 -42.03
C LEU A 672 9.42 -20.71 -43.44
N ASP A 673 8.73 -20.14 -44.43
CA ASP A 673 9.37 -19.80 -45.71
C ASP A 673 10.21 -18.50 -45.62
N LEU A 674 10.11 -17.76 -44.51
CA LEU A 674 10.95 -16.60 -44.25
C LEU A 674 12.42 -17.00 -44.02
N PRO A 675 13.38 -16.09 -44.31
CA PRO A 675 14.80 -16.33 -44.07
C PRO A 675 15.10 -16.72 -42.61
N ASP A 676 16.04 -17.64 -42.41
CA ASP A 676 16.38 -18.18 -41.09
C ASP A 676 16.84 -17.11 -40.09
N ASP A 677 17.45 -16.02 -40.56
CA ASP A 677 17.92 -14.89 -39.74
C ASP A 677 16.84 -13.86 -39.42
N THR A 678 15.62 -14.04 -39.91
CA THR A 678 14.48 -13.16 -39.58
C THR A 678 14.13 -13.26 -38.10
N GLY A 679 14.19 -12.14 -37.37
CA GLY A 679 13.80 -12.08 -35.97
C GLY A 679 12.29 -12.32 -35.76
N VAL A 680 11.92 -13.07 -34.73
CA VAL A 680 10.53 -13.41 -34.39
C VAL A 680 10.11 -12.68 -33.11
N PHE A 681 9.03 -11.91 -33.21
CA PHE A 681 8.50 -11.05 -32.14
C PHE A 681 6.99 -11.30 -31.96
N PRO A 682 6.59 -12.15 -31.00
CA PRO A 682 5.19 -12.52 -30.76
C PRO A 682 4.43 -11.52 -29.89
N ALA A 683 3.10 -11.56 -29.89
CA ALA A 683 2.30 -10.76 -28.96
C ALA A 683 2.44 -11.25 -27.49
N HIS A 684 2.83 -12.51 -27.27
CA HIS A 684 3.02 -13.08 -25.94
C HIS A 684 4.34 -13.86 -25.81
N ASP A 685 4.99 -13.77 -24.64
CA ASP A 685 5.99 -14.75 -24.19
C ASP A 685 5.90 -14.95 -22.67
N TYR A 686 5.78 -16.22 -22.26
CA TYR A 686 5.51 -16.60 -20.86
C TYR A 686 6.77 -16.98 -20.08
N ASP A 687 7.95 -16.95 -20.72
CA ASP A 687 9.23 -17.38 -20.13
C ASP A 687 10.25 -16.23 -20.01
N GLY A 688 9.81 -14.99 -20.26
CA GLY A 688 10.64 -13.77 -20.18
C GLY A 688 11.59 -13.54 -21.36
N ARG A 689 11.44 -14.28 -22.47
CA ARG A 689 12.27 -14.18 -23.67
C ARG A 689 11.78 -13.05 -24.56
N ARG A 690 12.70 -12.21 -25.03
CA ARG A 690 12.37 -10.99 -25.80
C ARG A 690 12.16 -11.23 -27.30
N ALA A 691 12.91 -12.16 -27.90
CA ALA A 691 12.85 -12.47 -29.32
C ALA A 691 13.42 -13.88 -29.61
N SER A 692 13.17 -14.38 -30.82
CA SER A 692 13.79 -15.58 -31.40
C SER A 692 14.11 -15.33 -32.89
N THR A 693 14.42 -16.37 -33.66
CA THR A 693 14.60 -16.30 -35.12
C THR A 693 13.81 -17.41 -35.81
N ILE A 694 13.44 -17.21 -37.09
CA ILE A 694 12.75 -18.24 -37.88
C ILE A 694 13.58 -19.53 -37.94
N GLY A 695 14.90 -19.43 -38.12
CA GLY A 695 15.80 -20.58 -38.17
C GLY A 695 15.86 -21.35 -36.84
N ARG A 696 15.78 -20.64 -35.70
CA ARG A 696 15.71 -21.26 -34.38
C ARG A 696 14.37 -21.93 -34.13
N GLU A 697 13.26 -21.23 -34.41
CA GLU A 697 11.91 -21.79 -34.25
C GLU A 697 11.72 -23.02 -35.15
N ARG A 698 12.22 -23.00 -36.39
CA ARG A 698 12.21 -24.16 -37.29
C ARG A 698 12.89 -25.39 -36.68
N LYS A 699 13.98 -25.19 -35.93
CA LYS A 699 14.82 -26.27 -35.38
C LYS A 699 14.39 -26.72 -33.98
N GLN A 700 13.83 -25.84 -33.17
CA GLN A 700 13.65 -26.05 -31.73
C GLN A 700 12.19 -26.01 -31.28
N ASN A 701 11.28 -25.40 -32.06
CA ASN A 701 9.89 -25.27 -31.64
C ASN A 701 9.16 -26.61 -31.77
N ALA A 702 8.75 -27.18 -30.63
CA ALA A 702 8.10 -28.47 -30.56
C ALA A 702 6.80 -28.55 -31.38
N ARG A 703 6.09 -27.43 -31.55
CA ARG A 703 4.86 -27.36 -32.34
C ARG A 703 5.14 -27.39 -33.85
N LEU A 704 6.25 -26.78 -34.28
CA LEU A 704 6.65 -26.75 -35.69
C LEU A 704 7.27 -28.06 -36.17
N MET A 705 7.85 -28.84 -35.26
CA MET A 705 8.45 -30.15 -35.53
C MET A 705 7.43 -31.26 -35.77
N LEU A 706 6.14 -31.01 -35.55
CA LEU A 706 5.09 -31.99 -35.85
C LEU A 706 4.99 -32.19 -37.39
N PRO A 707 5.11 -33.44 -37.88
CA PRO A 707 5.28 -33.74 -39.31
C PRO A 707 3.98 -33.67 -40.12
N THR A 708 2.82 -33.87 -39.47
CA THR A 708 1.51 -33.93 -40.14
C THR A 708 0.51 -32.98 -39.46
N SER A 709 -0.51 -32.55 -40.22
CA SER A 709 -1.62 -31.76 -39.68
C SER A 709 -2.36 -32.52 -38.58
N ASP A 710 -2.58 -33.82 -38.73
CA ASP A 710 -3.28 -34.66 -37.76
C ASP A 710 -2.57 -34.70 -36.40
N GLU A 711 -1.24 -34.82 -36.41
CA GLU A 711 -0.42 -34.78 -35.18
C GLU A 711 -0.47 -33.39 -34.52
N PHE A 712 -0.43 -32.32 -35.32
CA PHE A 712 -0.58 -30.95 -34.84
C PHE A 712 -1.94 -30.74 -34.20
N GLU A 713 -3.04 -31.04 -34.90
CA GLU A 713 -4.40 -30.91 -34.38
C GLU A 713 -4.62 -31.76 -33.11
N GLY A 714 -4.06 -32.96 -33.08
CA GLY A 714 -4.05 -33.82 -31.90
C GLY A 714 -3.31 -33.18 -30.71
N ALA A 715 -2.20 -32.49 -30.97
CA ALA A 715 -1.44 -31.78 -29.95
C ALA A 715 -2.14 -30.49 -29.49
N MET A 716 -2.91 -29.83 -30.37
CA MET A 716 -3.71 -28.64 -30.03
C MET A 716 -4.93 -29.01 -29.17
N LYS A 717 -5.67 -30.07 -29.52
CA LYS A 717 -6.82 -30.57 -28.74
C LYS A 717 -6.47 -30.99 -27.31
N LYS A 718 -5.21 -31.37 -27.07
CA LYS A 718 -4.70 -31.76 -25.74
C LYS A 718 -4.36 -30.56 -24.84
N MET A 719 -4.31 -29.34 -25.39
CA MET A 719 -4.05 -28.15 -24.59
C MET A 719 -5.24 -27.85 -23.68
N LYS A 720 -5.05 -28.01 -22.37
CA LYS A 720 -6.06 -27.67 -21.35
C LYS A 720 -5.75 -26.30 -20.76
N LEU A 721 -5.89 -25.26 -21.58
CA LEU A 721 -5.65 -23.89 -21.14
C LEU A 721 -6.91 -23.31 -20.48
N PRO A 722 -6.77 -22.52 -19.40
CA PRO A 722 -7.91 -21.82 -18.81
C PRO A 722 -8.53 -20.86 -19.83
N THR A 723 -9.85 -20.68 -19.75
CA THR A 723 -10.54 -19.67 -20.54
C THR A 723 -10.09 -18.27 -20.10
N PRO A 724 -9.79 -17.34 -21.03
CA PRO A 724 -9.48 -15.97 -20.67
C PRO A 724 -10.58 -15.33 -19.80
N PRO A 725 -10.23 -14.57 -18.75
CA PRO A 725 -11.22 -13.84 -17.95
C PRO A 725 -12.07 -12.93 -18.83
N ASN A 726 -13.39 -12.92 -18.59
CA ASN A 726 -14.34 -12.05 -19.31
C ASN A 726 -14.28 -12.15 -20.84
N LEU A 727 -13.82 -13.28 -21.40
CA LEU A 727 -13.66 -13.53 -22.85
C LEU A 727 -14.78 -12.95 -23.73
N ARG A 728 -16.04 -13.19 -23.36
CA ARG A 728 -17.20 -12.71 -24.14
C ARG A 728 -17.33 -11.18 -24.12
N GLU A 729 -17.10 -10.56 -22.98
CA GLU A 729 -17.20 -9.12 -22.81
C GLU A 729 -16.06 -8.43 -23.56
N VAL A 730 -14.82 -8.90 -23.38
CA VAL A 730 -13.63 -8.37 -24.08
C VAL A 730 -13.81 -8.45 -25.59
N LEU A 731 -14.20 -9.60 -26.13
CA LEU A 731 -14.45 -9.75 -27.58
C LEU A 731 -15.57 -8.83 -28.07
N GLN A 732 -16.67 -8.69 -27.32
CA GLN A 732 -17.77 -7.80 -27.71
C GLN A 732 -17.34 -6.33 -27.70
N THR A 733 -16.62 -5.90 -26.68
CA THR A 733 -16.10 -4.53 -26.55
C THR A 733 -15.11 -4.22 -27.68
N ASN A 734 -14.16 -5.11 -27.94
CA ASN A 734 -13.20 -4.94 -29.04
C ASN A 734 -13.91 -4.92 -30.40
N GLN A 735 -14.91 -5.78 -30.63
CA GLN A 735 -15.68 -5.81 -31.87
C GLN A 735 -16.49 -4.53 -32.11
N ARG A 736 -17.03 -3.92 -31.04
CA ARG A 736 -17.83 -2.70 -31.11
C ARG A 736 -17.01 -1.42 -31.02
N CYS A 737 -15.74 -1.52 -30.63
CA CYS A 737 -14.86 -0.40 -30.36
C CYS A 737 -15.37 0.52 -29.23
N GLU A 738 -15.91 -0.09 -28.17
CA GLU A 738 -16.53 0.60 -27.02
C GLU A 738 -15.56 0.90 -25.86
#